data_AF-A0A351Y8A9-F1
#
_entry.id   AF-A0A351Y8A9-F1
#
_cell.length_a   1.000
_cell.length_b   1.000
_cell.length_c   1.000
_cell.angle_alpha   90.00
_cell.angle_beta   90.00
_cell.angle_gamma   90.00
#
_symmetry.space_group_name_H-M   'P 1'
#
loop_
_entity.id
_entity.type
_entity.pdbx_description
1 polymer ?
#
loop_
_entity_poly.entity_id
_entity_poly.type
_entity_poly.pdbx_seq_one_letter_code
_entity_poly.pdbx_strand_id
1 'polypeptide(L)'
;MKKKPLILLLIVPFVIALLTFASIEILDNQVAVDILGIEWDYNENEGFQIDEAHGYPLKAKAIVDPSLILANGNNLVWKTKKIHSTDDDFARVVEDENGNFSLLALKEGEVEVVCSNERGSVSKFFTAIIYKDGAMVINPVRKGSGANIDSTKYYGSKDLVYSELKKDAYQKVDAAFKIETTSFSESGESHQNVLVDASDNLSYDNTSGTVTIRAPQKGSFLKLQDPLSHFFATYTFDVLDAVNVYSYDDLLMATNFSSEGENIVLGTNLESLKNTYKTNDKGEAINEKKSENTSLFGHYDFEKKTYSFEKEIYSFETTYDSKFIDDFNKATGANYSKTLKAGISLKKDLYGNGFSINMDALCFPHNGSIDKTTGKLKPDAEKDYFHGPLPFVGVGDISKIPLVVALGQDNAGVYVERDNVTINDVKLSNADESDNLYQYTYTGSVLDVESKNVTISNSILSNGKVCLRAYDADNLLLENSILKKAGEFLLLAGSNQKEGYDTSKRVQETMGGNAIDKSFNEFFDDIDDSSVGTANERLNAFISATVNGTLKEYDYKKDLDIIQKYLDNGSAFLNEDGTIQKYAASMTIKDTFFGRSGVFGIASESMFNGPLLYGNIPSSITSLLAMLDSPTPNKVGGTSAPIHITLEGDCRFYDWKELDSIDVSSLIEENISTILKQLNMGDKSVTIDDIFPMKNALRKAMNAKGLIHRLSNKDYINTAIAYYGGGLNVSKVTGYSDSAYNTYSEPLEVNLVDEIVNGGQSGMRAMLVDCVIVTIGSHPFHFITNGLEEAKNPILLNEVPKIDDLKAHLSINK
;
A
#
# COMPACT_ATOMS: atom_id res chain seq x y z
N MET A 1 -15.81 56.97 33.30
CA MET A 1 -14.95 56.42 32.23
C MET A 1 -15.72 55.35 31.48
N LYS A 2 -15.83 55.45 30.15
CA LYS A 2 -16.75 54.66 29.32
C LYS A 2 -16.28 53.20 29.25
N LYS A 3 -17.13 52.23 29.63
CA LYS A 3 -16.85 50.78 29.69
C LYS A 3 -16.68 50.07 28.32
N LYS A 4 -16.85 50.77 27.20
CA LYS A 4 -16.81 50.20 25.84
C LYS A 4 -15.42 49.82 25.30
N PRO A 5 -14.31 50.53 25.59
CA PRO A 5 -12.99 50.17 25.04
C PRO A 5 -12.41 48.90 25.68
N LEU A 6 -12.68 48.65 26.97
CA LEU A 6 -12.13 47.50 27.71
C LEU A 6 -12.75 46.15 27.25
N ILE A 7 -14.04 46.17 26.90
CA ILE A 7 -14.72 45.00 26.31
C ILE A 7 -14.18 44.71 24.91
N LEU A 8 -13.94 45.74 24.09
CA LEU A 8 -13.28 45.55 22.79
C LEU A 8 -11.85 45.01 22.95
N LEU A 9 -11.08 45.48 23.93
CA LEU A 9 -9.70 45.03 24.14
C LEU A 9 -9.59 43.57 24.65
N LEU A 10 -10.65 43.05 25.28
CA LEU A 10 -10.75 41.65 25.73
C LEU A 10 -11.34 40.73 24.65
N ILE A 11 -12.25 41.24 23.82
CA ILE A 11 -12.87 40.47 22.73
C ILE A 11 -11.96 40.41 21.50
N VAL A 12 -11.17 41.45 21.20
CA VAL A 12 -10.31 41.48 20.01
C VAL A 12 -9.23 40.39 20.01
N PRO A 13 -8.51 40.08 21.11
CA PRO A 13 -7.61 38.92 21.13
C PRO A 13 -8.35 37.59 20.99
N PHE A 14 -9.59 37.48 21.49
CA PHE A 14 -10.39 36.26 21.41
C PHE A 14 -10.98 36.06 20.00
N VAL A 15 -11.39 37.15 19.33
CA VAL A 15 -11.87 37.17 17.95
C VAL A 15 -10.70 37.05 16.97
N ILE A 16 -9.52 37.60 17.28
CA ILE A 16 -8.29 37.33 16.52
C ILE A 16 -7.86 35.88 16.74
N ALA A 17 -7.95 35.32 17.94
CA ALA A 17 -7.69 33.91 18.19
C ALA A 17 -8.69 33.01 17.43
N LEU A 18 -9.98 33.36 17.42
CA LEU A 18 -11.05 32.69 16.65
C LEU A 18 -10.94 32.90 15.13
N LEU A 19 -10.37 34.03 14.66
CA LEU A 19 -10.11 34.34 13.25
C LEU A 19 -8.75 33.78 12.79
N THR A 20 -7.78 33.54 13.68
CA THR A 20 -6.61 32.69 13.40
C THR A 20 -6.98 31.20 13.48
N PHE A 21 -8.06 30.88 14.21
CA PHE A 21 -8.84 29.64 14.11
C PHE A 21 -9.91 29.71 13.00
N ALA A 22 -9.83 30.68 12.07
CA ALA A 22 -10.47 30.53 10.77
C ALA A 22 -9.76 29.38 10.06
N SER A 23 -10.19 28.18 10.43
CA SER A 23 -10.22 26.95 9.65
C SER A 23 -9.03 26.83 8.71
N ILE A 24 -7.88 26.45 9.28
CA ILE A 24 -7.07 25.46 8.57
C ILE A 24 -8.00 24.26 8.47
N GLU A 25 -8.68 24.10 7.35
CA GLU A 25 -9.28 22.81 7.00
C GLU A 25 -8.09 21.87 6.82
N ILE A 26 -7.70 21.21 7.90
CA ILE A 26 -6.84 20.03 7.81
C ILE A 26 -7.66 19.02 7.02
N LEU A 27 -7.11 18.56 5.89
CA LEU A 27 -7.73 17.46 5.16
C LEU A 27 -7.81 16.26 6.10
N ASP A 28 -9.03 15.79 6.34
CA ASP A 28 -9.31 14.79 7.36
C ASP A 28 -10.05 13.63 6.72
N ASN A 29 -9.35 12.50 6.56
CA ASN A 29 -9.95 11.24 6.12
C ASN A 29 -9.89 10.26 7.30
N GLN A 30 -10.75 10.54 8.30
CA GLN A 30 -10.73 9.80 9.56
C GLN A 30 -11.11 8.34 9.37
N VAL A 31 -10.27 7.47 9.90
CA VAL A 31 -10.45 6.03 9.89
C VAL A 31 -10.25 5.48 11.29
N ALA A 32 -11.29 4.82 11.81
CA ALA A 32 -11.14 4.13 13.08
C ALA A 32 -10.16 2.94 12.92
N VAL A 33 -9.25 2.80 13.87
CA VAL A 33 -8.19 1.78 13.89
C VAL A 33 -8.52 0.65 14.84
N ASP A 34 -7.93 -0.53 14.60
CA ASP A 34 -7.99 -1.64 15.54
C ASP A 34 -6.88 -1.51 16.58
N ILE A 35 -6.91 -2.38 17.60
CA ILE A 35 -5.77 -2.57 18.50
C ILE A 35 -4.49 -2.83 17.67
N LEU A 36 -3.34 -2.38 18.17
CA LEU A 36 -2.06 -2.51 17.47
C LEU A 36 -1.46 -3.92 17.60
N GLY A 37 -1.87 -4.65 18.63
CA GLY A 37 -1.31 -5.96 18.94
C GLY A 37 -1.86 -6.55 20.23
N ILE A 38 -1.33 -7.71 20.59
CA ILE A 38 -1.71 -8.47 21.79
C ILE A 38 -0.44 -8.80 22.57
N GLU A 39 -0.41 -8.37 23.83
CA GLU A 39 0.67 -8.62 24.79
C GLU A 39 0.25 -9.75 25.74
N TRP A 40 1.11 -10.75 25.90
CA TRP A 40 0.93 -11.89 26.79
C TRP A 40 2.27 -12.58 27.09
N ASP A 41 2.27 -13.55 28.00
CA ASP A 41 3.49 -14.26 28.44
C ASP A 41 3.60 -15.70 27.94
N TYR A 42 2.61 -16.20 27.18
CA TYR A 42 2.63 -17.57 26.65
C TYR A 42 3.81 -17.84 25.70
N ASN A 43 4.30 -19.07 25.72
CA ASN A 43 5.26 -19.64 24.77
C ASN A 43 4.55 -20.17 23.51
N GLU A 44 5.31 -20.68 22.54
CA GLU A 44 4.71 -21.30 21.34
C GLU A 44 3.96 -22.58 21.70
N ASN A 45 4.51 -23.37 22.61
CA ASN A 45 3.94 -24.62 23.12
C ASN A 45 3.77 -24.52 24.65
N GLU A 46 2.56 -24.78 25.14
CA GLU A 46 2.20 -24.69 26.56
C GLU A 46 1.51 -25.98 27.02
N GLY A 47 1.90 -26.51 28.19
CA GLY A 47 1.34 -27.75 28.73
C GLY A 47 0.20 -27.49 29.72
N PHE A 48 -0.92 -28.19 29.55
CA PHE A 48 -2.06 -28.13 30.48
C PHE A 48 -2.50 -29.52 30.93
N GLN A 49 -2.58 -29.73 32.24
CA GLN A 49 -3.14 -30.96 32.78
C GLN A 49 -4.67 -30.96 32.57
N ILE A 50 -5.29 -32.13 32.39
CA ILE A 50 -6.75 -32.23 32.30
C ILE A 50 -7.42 -31.63 33.55
N ASP A 51 -8.25 -30.61 33.33
CA ASP A 51 -9.09 -29.97 34.33
C ASP A 51 -10.39 -29.49 33.67
N GLU A 52 -11.40 -30.34 33.72
CA GLU A 52 -12.73 -30.08 33.17
C GLU A 52 -13.57 -29.15 34.07
N ALA A 53 -13.17 -28.94 35.33
CA ALA A 53 -14.01 -28.36 36.37
C ALA A 53 -13.67 -26.90 36.70
N HIS A 54 -12.39 -26.54 36.77
CA HIS A 54 -11.96 -25.19 37.16
C HIS A 54 -11.35 -24.43 35.99
N GLY A 55 -10.51 -25.10 35.19
CA GLY A 55 -9.87 -24.52 34.01
C GLY A 55 -8.72 -23.57 34.33
N TYR A 56 -7.97 -23.25 33.29
CA TYR A 56 -6.78 -22.39 33.39
C TYR A 56 -7.09 -20.98 32.92
N PRO A 57 -6.85 -19.94 33.74
CA PRO A 57 -7.16 -18.57 33.36
C PRO A 57 -6.31 -18.10 32.18
N LEU A 58 -6.97 -17.55 31.16
CA LEU A 58 -6.35 -16.99 29.97
C LEU A 58 -6.14 -15.48 30.15
N LYS A 59 -4.90 -15.00 29.93
CA LYS A 59 -4.51 -13.61 30.19
C LYS A 59 -3.79 -12.99 29.02
N ALA A 60 -4.34 -11.88 28.52
CA ALA A 60 -3.69 -11.04 27.53
C ALA A 60 -4.13 -9.59 27.72
N LYS A 61 -3.35 -8.68 27.14
CA LYS A 61 -3.65 -7.25 27.12
C LYS A 61 -3.61 -6.74 25.68
N ALA A 62 -4.62 -5.96 25.32
CA ALA A 62 -4.63 -5.25 24.05
C ALA A 62 -3.59 -4.13 24.07
N ILE A 63 -2.78 -4.05 23.02
CA ILE A 63 -1.89 -2.91 22.80
C ILE A 63 -2.69 -1.85 22.06
N VAL A 64 -2.91 -0.72 22.71
CA VAL A 64 -3.66 0.42 22.15
C VAL A 64 -2.80 1.67 22.18
N ASP A 65 -2.97 2.52 21.17
CA ASP A 65 -2.49 3.88 21.21
C ASP A 65 -3.65 4.81 21.61
N PRO A 66 -3.57 5.48 22.78
CA PRO A 66 -4.64 6.37 23.24
C PRO A 66 -4.79 7.63 22.38
N SER A 67 -3.87 7.93 21.47
CA SER A 67 -3.98 9.05 20.53
C SER A 67 -4.83 8.73 19.31
N LEU A 68 -5.13 7.45 19.03
CA LEU A 68 -5.87 7.02 17.85
C LEU A 68 -7.36 6.79 18.16
N ILE A 69 -8.22 7.07 17.18
CA ILE A 69 -9.65 6.72 17.25
C ILE A 69 -9.81 5.20 17.08
N LEU A 70 -10.18 4.50 18.15
CA LEU A 70 -10.42 3.06 18.10
C LEU A 70 -11.79 2.71 17.50
N ALA A 71 -11.82 1.66 16.67
CA ALA A 71 -13.05 1.07 16.18
C ALA A 71 -13.81 0.31 17.28
N ASN A 72 -15.11 0.10 17.05
CA ASN A 72 -15.88 -0.87 17.85
C ASN A 72 -15.38 -2.29 17.55
N GLY A 73 -15.47 -3.21 18.51
CA GLY A 73 -15.05 -4.61 18.29
C GLY A 73 -13.62 -4.92 18.74
N ASN A 74 -13.02 -4.08 19.59
CA ASN A 74 -11.62 -4.19 19.99
C ASN A 74 -11.39 -4.95 21.31
N ASN A 75 -12.45 -5.52 21.91
CA ASN A 75 -12.26 -6.39 23.07
C ASN A 75 -11.54 -7.67 22.66
N LEU A 76 -10.74 -8.22 23.56
CA LEU A 76 -10.09 -9.50 23.33
C LEU A 76 -11.06 -10.64 23.57
N VAL A 77 -11.13 -11.56 22.61
CA VAL A 77 -11.90 -12.80 22.67
C VAL A 77 -10.98 -13.99 22.46
N TRP A 78 -11.37 -15.12 23.03
CA TRP A 78 -10.57 -16.35 23.02
C TRP A 78 -11.36 -17.51 22.43
N LYS A 79 -10.67 -18.37 21.70
CA LYS A 79 -11.25 -19.61 21.16
C LYS A 79 -10.20 -20.71 20.99
N THR A 80 -10.66 -21.94 20.94
CA THR A 80 -9.86 -23.10 20.51
C THR A 80 -10.05 -23.36 19.03
N LYS A 81 -8.99 -23.80 18.35
CA LYS A 81 -9.02 -24.31 16.98
C LYS A 81 -8.32 -25.66 16.91
N LYS A 82 -8.90 -26.55 16.12
CA LYS A 82 -8.32 -27.85 15.81
C LYS A 82 -7.11 -27.69 14.90
N ILE A 83 -6.04 -28.42 15.19
CA ILE A 83 -4.84 -28.43 14.33
C ILE A 83 -5.15 -29.18 13.03
N HIS A 84 -5.85 -30.31 13.14
CA HIS A 84 -6.40 -31.06 12.02
C HIS A 84 -7.92 -31.08 12.07
N SER A 85 -8.58 -31.01 10.92
CA SER A 85 -10.06 -31.00 10.84
C SER A 85 -10.71 -32.26 11.44
N THR A 86 -9.96 -33.36 11.51
CA THR A 86 -10.37 -34.64 12.10
C THR A 86 -10.18 -34.73 13.60
N ASP A 87 -9.51 -33.75 14.22
CA ASP A 87 -9.22 -33.79 15.65
C ASP A 87 -10.49 -33.72 16.48
N ASP A 88 -10.43 -34.34 17.66
CA ASP A 88 -11.46 -34.19 18.65
C ASP A 88 -11.36 -32.82 19.36
N ASP A 89 -12.38 -32.47 20.13
CA ASP A 89 -12.32 -31.29 21.00
C ASP A 89 -11.49 -31.64 22.26
N PHE A 90 -10.17 -31.39 22.19
CA PHE A 90 -9.23 -31.64 23.29
C PHE A 90 -9.35 -30.61 24.43
N ALA A 91 -9.74 -29.37 24.10
CA ALA A 91 -9.99 -28.30 25.05
C ALA A 91 -11.07 -27.34 24.54
N ARG A 92 -11.65 -26.56 25.45
CA ARG A 92 -12.60 -25.48 25.12
C ARG A 92 -12.33 -24.24 25.96
N VAL A 93 -12.57 -23.07 25.36
CA VAL A 93 -12.59 -21.80 26.09
C VAL A 93 -13.98 -21.58 26.68
N VAL A 94 -14.03 -21.13 27.94
CA VAL A 94 -15.25 -20.66 28.61
C VAL A 94 -15.05 -19.23 29.10
N GLU A 95 -16.12 -18.44 29.06
CA GLU A 95 -16.19 -17.07 29.57
C GLU A 95 -17.08 -17.06 30.80
N ASP A 96 -16.61 -16.43 31.89
CA ASP A 96 -17.40 -16.22 33.10
C ASP A 96 -18.33 -14.99 33.00
N GLU A 97 -19.19 -14.78 34.00
CA GLU A 97 -20.12 -13.63 34.02
C GLU A 97 -19.42 -12.26 34.08
N ASN A 98 -18.11 -12.24 34.39
CA ASN A 98 -17.29 -11.02 34.46
C ASN A 98 -16.45 -10.81 33.18
N GLY A 99 -16.59 -11.65 32.16
CA GLY A 99 -15.82 -11.59 30.92
C GLY A 99 -14.39 -12.13 31.03
N ASN A 100 -14.08 -12.92 32.06
CA ASN A 100 -12.79 -13.61 32.16
C ASN A 100 -12.84 -14.94 31.41
N PHE A 101 -11.80 -15.21 30.61
CA PHE A 101 -11.68 -16.43 29.84
C PHE A 101 -10.84 -17.48 30.56
N SER A 102 -11.26 -18.74 30.48
CA SER A 102 -10.48 -19.89 30.97
C SER A 102 -10.47 -21.03 29.96
N LEU A 103 -9.37 -21.77 29.89
CA LEU A 103 -9.21 -22.98 29.08
C LEU A 103 -9.59 -24.20 29.92
N LEU A 104 -10.65 -24.90 29.54
CA LEU A 104 -10.99 -26.22 30.08
C LEU A 104 -10.28 -27.29 29.26
N ALA A 105 -9.35 -27.98 29.90
CA ALA A 105 -8.60 -29.09 29.32
C ALA A 105 -9.41 -30.38 29.50
N LEU A 106 -9.90 -30.96 28.39
CA LEU A 106 -10.91 -32.03 28.43
C LEU A 106 -10.29 -33.42 28.31
N LYS A 107 -9.37 -33.60 27.36
CA LYS A 107 -8.69 -34.88 27.13
C LYS A 107 -7.35 -34.67 26.41
N GLU A 108 -6.52 -35.71 26.44
CA GLU A 108 -5.17 -35.67 25.87
C GLU A 108 -5.18 -35.38 24.36
N GLY A 109 -4.31 -34.47 23.93
CA GLY A 109 -4.18 -34.04 22.54
C GLY A 109 -3.62 -32.62 22.42
N GLU A 110 -3.58 -32.11 21.19
CA GLU A 110 -3.00 -30.80 20.86
C GLU A 110 -4.06 -29.90 20.23
N VAL A 111 -4.12 -28.64 20.65
CA VAL A 111 -5.12 -27.67 20.16
C VAL A 111 -4.52 -26.27 20.11
N GLU A 112 -4.84 -25.49 19.08
CA GLU A 112 -4.46 -24.08 19.04
C GLU A 112 -5.41 -23.27 19.93
N VAL A 113 -4.83 -22.42 20.79
CA VAL A 113 -5.57 -21.43 21.58
C VAL A 113 -5.31 -20.07 20.96
N VAL A 114 -6.37 -19.43 20.46
CA VAL A 114 -6.31 -18.17 19.72
C VAL A 114 -6.91 -17.06 20.57
N CYS A 115 -6.18 -15.95 20.70
CA CYS A 115 -6.70 -14.67 21.19
C CYS A 115 -6.76 -13.70 20.02
N SER A 116 -7.90 -13.05 19.82
CA SER A 116 -8.07 -12.02 18.80
C SER A 116 -8.89 -10.85 19.32
N ASN A 117 -8.90 -9.72 18.60
CA ASN A 117 -10.02 -8.79 18.76
C ASN A 117 -11.32 -9.42 18.23
N GLU A 118 -12.48 -8.92 18.66
CA GLU A 118 -13.80 -9.42 18.22
C GLU A 118 -13.94 -9.38 16.68
N ARG A 119 -13.29 -8.39 16.03
CA ARG A 119 -13.28 -8.25 14.57
C ARG A 119 -12.39 -9.26 13.85
N GLY A 120 -11.43 -9.88 14.52
CA GLY A 120 -10.50 -10.88 13.95
C GLY A 120 -9.38 -10.31 13.07
N SER A 121 -9.16 -8.99 13.06
CA SER A 121 -8.10 -8.32 12.28
C SER A 121 -6.72 -8.37 12.94
N VAL A 122 -6.69 -8.64 14.24
CA VAL A 122 -5.46 -8.86 15.02
C VAL A 122 -5.66 -10.13 15.84
N SER A 123 -4.72 -11.07 15.71
CA SER A 123 -4.77 -12.35 16.42
C SER A 123 -3.38 -12.82 16.79
N LYS A 124 -3.28 -13.51 17.92
CA LYS A 124 -2.13 -14.35 18.29
C LYS A 124 -2.60 -15.72 18.73
N PHE A 125 -1.73 -16.72 18.62
CA PHE A 125 -2.03 -18.08 19.06
C PHE A 125 -0.82 -18.74 19.70
N PHE A 126 -1.08 -19.78 20.49
CA PHE A 126 -0.11 -20.78 20.94
C PHE A 126 -0.74 -22.17 20.85
N THR A 127 0.09 -23.20 20.86
CA THR A 127 -0.32 -24.60 20.89
C THR A 127 -0.43 -25.09 22.33
N ALA A 128 -1.61 -25.51 22.75
CA ALA A 128 -1.85 -26.15 24.03
C ALA A 128 -1.70 -27.68 23.90
N ILE A 129 -0.80 -28.25 24.70
CA ILE A 129 -0.56 -29.69 24.81
C ILE A 129 -1.30 -30.17 26.06
N ILE A 130 -2.41 -30.86 25.86
CA ILE A 130 -3.27 -31.36 26.94
C ILE A 130 -2.79 -32.75 27.37
N TYR A 131 -2.58 -32.96 28.67
CA TYR A 131 -2.05 -34.21 29.21
C TYR A 131 -2.76 -34.68 30.47
N LYS A 132 -2.74 -36.00 30.72
CA LYS A 132 -3.27 -36.58 31.95
C LYS A 132 -2.18 -36.79 33.00
N ASP A 133 -1.20 -37.64 32.66
CA ASP A 133 -0.17 -38.11 33.60
C ASP A 133 1.12 -37.28 33.51
N GLY A 134 1.33 -36.60 32.38
CA GLY A 134 2.41 -35.64 32.16
C GLY A 134 2.74 -35.45 30.68
N ALA A 135 3.54 -34.43 30.37
CA ALA A 135 3.98 -34.12 29.01
C ALA A 135 5.30 -33.36 29.02
N MET A 136 5.99 -33.36 27.89
CA MET A 136 7.14 -32.51 27.64
C MET A 136 6.80 -31.54 26.51
N VAL A 137 7.26 -30.28 26.63
CA VAL A 137 7.13 -29.27 25.58
C VAL A 137 8.50 -28.70 25.23
N ILE A 138 8.70 -28.33 23.96
CA ILE A 138 9.93 -27.71 23.44
C ILE A 138 9.58 -26.32 22.94
N ASN A 139 10.35 -25.31 23.35
CA ASN A 139 10.20 -23.94 22.87
C ASN A 139 11.56 -23.36 22.46
N PRO A 140 11.69 -22.68 21.31
CA PRO A 140 12.87 -21.90 21.02
C PRO A 140 12.98 -20.71 21.98
N VAL A 141 14.20 -20.40 22.43
CA VAL A 141 14.46 -19.24 23.32
C VAL A 141 13.99 -17.95 22.65
N ARG A 142 14.25 -17.80 21.35
CA ARG A 142 13.63 -16.76 20.53
C ARG A 142 12.24 -17.23 20.12
N LYS A 143 11.21 -16.82 20.88
CA LYS A 143 9.82 -17.16 20.57
C LYS A 143 9.45 -16.67 19.16
N GLY A 144 8.58 -17.41 18.48
CA GLY A 144 7.99 -17.00 17.21
C GLY A 144 7.07 -15.80 17.36
N SER A 145 6.59 -15.32 16.21
CA SER A 145 5.66 -14.19 16.16
C SER A 145 4.33 -14.50 16.87
N GLY A 146 3.92 -15.77 16.86
CA GLY A 146 2.59 -16.23 17.29
C GLY A 146 1.48 -15.66 16.40
N ALA A 147 1.83 -15.13 15.23
CA ALA A 147 0.94 -14.38 14.36
C ALA A 147 1.21 -14.65 12.87
N ASN A 148 1.86 -15.79 12.60
CA ASN A 148 2.07 -16.39 11.29
C ASN A 148 0.74 -16.89 10.69
N ILE A 149 0.61 -16.72 9.38
CA ILE A 149 -0.46 -17.29 8.55
C ILE A 149 -0.02 -18.66 8.05
N ASP A 150 1.21 -18.77 7.55
CA ASP A 150 1.80 -20.07 7.19
C ASP A 150 2.05 -20.91 8.44
N SER A 151 1.58 -22.17 8.43
CA SER A 151 1.80 -23.13 9.51
C SER A 151 3.27 -23.59 9.65
N THR A 152 4.09 -23.38 8.62
CA THR A 152 5.46 -23.91 8.55
C THR A 152 6.42 -22.93 9.21
N LYS A 153 7.19 -23.40 10.19
CA LYS A 153 8.32 -22.64 10.75
C LYS A 153 9.55 -22.84 9.88
N TYR A 154 10.17 -21.75 9.46
CA TYR A 154 11.42 -21.77 8.68
C TYR A 154 12.62 -21.33 9.52
N TYR A 155 13.77 -21.94 9.24
CA TYR A 155 15.11 -21.48 9.64
C TYR A 155 16.03 -21.42 8.42
N GLY A 156 16.91 -20.42 8.39
CA GLY A 156 18.05 -20.39 7.49
C GLY A 156 19.14 -21.34 7.96
N SER A 157 19.82 -22.01 7.02
CA SER A 157 20.96 -22.88 7.34
C SER A 157 22.21 -22.12 7.78
N LYS A 158 22.23 -20.79 7.60
CA LYS A 158 23.39 -19.94 7.92
C LYS A 158 23.01 -18.73 8.78
N ASP A 159 23.97 -18.28 9.58
CA ASP A 159 23.95 -16.97 10.23
C ASP A 159 25.03 -16.07 9.62
N LEU A 160 24.81 -14.75 9.66
CA LEU A 160 25.77 -13.77 9.19
C LEU A 160 26.71 -13.33 10.32
N VAL A 161 27.99 -13.22 10.00
CA VAL A 161 29.02 -12.65 10.88
C VAL A 161 29.76 -11.55 10.13
N TYR A 162 29.79 -10.36 10.71
CA TYR A 162 30.44 -9.17 10.15
C TYR A 162 30.99 -8.28 11.27
N SER A 163 32.02 -7.50 10.94
CA SER A 163 32.62 -6.52 11.86
C SER A 163 32.33 -5.08 11.48
N GLU A 164 31.80 -4.85 10.28
CA GLU A 164 31.45 -3.53 9.76
C GLU A 164 30.31 -3.62 8.74
N LEU A 165 29.46 -2.59 8.70
CA LEU A 165 28.40 -2.44 7.71
C LEU A 165 28.97 -1.92 6.40
N LYS A 166 29.44 -2.83 5.56
CA LYS A 166 29.96 -2.52 4.22
C LYS A 166 29.55 -3.60 3.23
N LYS A 167 29.48 -3.18 1.96
CA LYS A 167 29.16 -4.06 0.84
C LYS A 167 30.04 -5.32 0.82
N ASP A 168 29.39 -6.48 0.82
CA ASP A 168 29.94 -7.84 0.81
C ASP A 168 30.91 -8.15 1.97
N ALA A 169 30.86 -7.37 3.07
CA ALA A 169 31.76 -7.52 4.22
C ALA A 169 31.19 -8.47 5.30
N TYR A 170 30.76 -9.67 4.89
CA TYR A 170 30.20 -10.68 5.79
C TYR A 170 30.73 -12.09 5.51
N GLN A 171 30.61 -12.96 6.49
CA GLN A 171 30.84 -14.41 6.37
C GLN A 171 29.57 -15.16 6.79
N LYS A 172 29.34 -16.29 6.15
CA LYS A 172 28.25 -17.22 6.50
C LYS A 172 28.80 -18.33 7.37
N VAL A 173 28.24 -18.50 8.55
CA VAL A 173 28.54 -19.59 9.48
C VAL A 173 27.31 -20.50 9.62
N ASP A 174 27.50 -21.74 10.07
CA ASP A 174 26.38 -22.63 10.36
C ASP A 174 25.46 -22.00 11.39
N ALA A 175 24.16 -21.99 11.10
CA ALA A 175 23.18 -21.38 11.98
C ALA A 175 23.06 -22.17 13.28
N ALA A 176 22.85 -21.46 14.39
CA ALA A 176 22.58 -22.10 15.68
C ALA A 176 21.51 -21.36 16.47
N PHE A 177 20.62 -22.11 17.10
CA PHE A 177 19.59 -21.57 17.99
C PHE A 177 19.46 -22.40 19.26
N LYS A 178 18.96 -21.77 20.33
CA LYS A 178 18.74 -22.43 21.61
C LYS A 178 17.27 -22.78 21.80
N ILE A 179 17.04 -23.89 22.48
CA ILE A 179 15.73 -24.33 22.90
C ILE A 179 15.69 -24.52 24.41
N GLU A 180 14.50 -24.39 24.96
CA GLU A 180 14.16 -24.71 26.33
C GLU A 180 13.10 -25.80 26.33
N THR A 181 13.17 -26.65 27.36
CA THR A 181 12.25 -27.76 27.54
C THR A 181 11.61 -27.67 28.90
N THR A 182 10.32 -27.98 28.96
CA THR A 182 9.61 -28.09 30.22
C THR A 182 8.82 -29.39 30.22
N SER A 183 9.06 -30.21 31.23
CA SER A 183 8.39 -31.48 31.45
C SER A 183 7.49 -31.33 32.66
N PHE A 184 6.21 -31.61 32.46
CA PHE A 184 5.18 -31.56 33.49
C PHE A 184 4.87 -32.98 33.97
N SER A 185 4.85 -33.18 35.28
CA SER A 185 4.60 -34.47 35.91
C SER A 185 3.91 -34.28 37.27
N GLU A 186 3.37 -35.35 37.87
CA GLU A 186 2.88 -35.32 39.25
C GLU A 186 3.96 -34.87 40.27
N SER A 187 5.24 -35.09 39.96
CA SER A 187 6.37 -34.67 40.79
C SER A 187 6.78 -33.21 40.62
N GLY A 188 6.11 -32.46 39.74
CA GLY A 188 6.40 -31.07 39.41
C GLY A 188 7.05 -30.89 38.03
N GLU A 189 7.58 -29.68 37.81
CA GLU A 189 8.24 -29.28 36.57
C GLU A 189 9.73 -29.67 36.55
N SER A 190 10.20 -30.16 35.41
CA SER A 190 11.61 -30.44 35.11
C SER A 190 12.03 -29.72 33.83
N HIS A 191 13.24 -29.19 33.78
CA HIS A 191 13.83 -28.58 32.59
C HIS A 191 14.97 -29.40 32.00
N GLN A 192 15.13 -30.65 32.44
CA GLN A 192 16.16 -31.54 31.93
C GLN A 192 15.69 -32.22 30.64
N ASN A 193 16.63 -32.48 29.74
CA ASN A 193 16.36 -33.22 28.53
C ASN A 193 17.60 -33.99 28.07
N VAL A 194 17.36 -35.02 27.26
CA VAL A 194 18.37 -35.75 26.50
C VAL A 194 17.89 -35.95 25.07
N LEU A 195 18.83 -35.88 24.12
CA LEU A 195 18.56 -36.21 22.72
C LEU A 195 18.17 -37.68 22.56
N VAL A 196 17.06 -37.92 21.86
CA VAL A 196 16.64 -39.26 21.46
C VAL A 196 16.92 -39.49 19.99
N ASP A 197 16.49 -38.54 19.16
CA ASP A 197 16.59 -38.62 17.70
C ASP A 197 16.59 -37.22 17.09
N ALA A 198 17.20 -37.07 15.92
CA ALA A 198 17.23 -35.83 15.16
C ALA A 198 17.43 -36.11 13.69
N SER A 199 16.97 -35.18 12.85
CA SER A 199 17.32 -35.18 11.43
C SER A 199 18.83 -35.05 11.19
N ASP A 200 19.34 -35.70 10.13
CA ASP A 200 20.76 -35.74 9.78
C ASP A 200 21.41 -34.35 9.59
N ASN A 201 20.59 -33.35 9.23
CA ASN A 201 21.05 -31.98 9.03
C ASN A 201 21.25 -31.19 10.34
N LEU A 202 20.99 -31.79 11.50
CA LEU A 202 21.07 -31.12 12.80
C LEU A 202 22.15 -31.74 13.70
N SER A 203 22.65 -30.95 14.64
CA SER A 203 23.32 -31.47 15.83
C SER A 203 22.87 -30.73 17.08
N TYR A 204 22.76 -31.46 18.19
CA TYR A 204 22.28 -30.94 19.45
C TYR A 204 23.30 -31.12 20.58
N ASP A 205 23.57 -30.05 21.31
CA ASP A 205 24.38 -30.08 22.54
C ASP A 205 23.48 -30.08 23.77
N ASN A 206 23.38 -31.23 24.43
CA ASN A 206 22.59 -31.41 25.66
C ASN A 206 23.00 -30.47 26.80
N THR A 207 24.24 -29.96 26.81
CA THR A 207 24.74 -29.11 27.90
C THR A 207 24.22 -27.68 27.76
N SER A 208 24.23 -27.15 26.54
CA SER A 208 23.87 -25.77 26.26
C SER A 208 22.45 -25.59 25.72
N GLY A 209 21.77 -26.68 25.36
CA GLY A 209 20.46 -26.64 24.70
C GLY A 209 20.53 -26.09 23.27
N THR A 210 21.72 -26.13 22.65
CA THR A 210 21.94 -25.51 21.33
C THR A 210 21.74 -26.53 20.21
N VAL A 211 20.91 -26.16 19.24
CA VAL A 211 20.74 -26.85 17.96
C VAL A 211 21.59 -26.12 16.92
N THR A 212 22.48 -26.85 16.23
CA THR A 212 23.26 -26.35 15.08
C THR A 212 22.74 -26.97 13.80
N ILE A 213 22.51 -26.14 12.79
CA ILE A 213 22.02 -26.52 11.47
C ILE A 213 23.20 -26.66 10.51
N ARG A 214 23.35 -27.85 9.92
CA ARG A 214 24.48 -28.19 9.04
C ARG A 214 24.13 -28.09 7.56
N ALA A 215 22.86 -28.28 7.21
CA ALA A 215 22.39 -28.25 5.83
C ALA A 215 20.89 -27.91 5.72
N PRO A 216 20.45 -27.36 4.57
CA PRO A 216 19.03 -27.24 4.24
C PRO A 216 18.33 -28.60 4.16
N GLN A 217 17.12 -28.69 4.69
CA GLN A 217 16.26 -29.87 4.66
C GLN A 217 14.81 -29.50 5.02
N LYS A 218 13.83 -30.04 4.29
CA LYS A 218 12.41 -29.94 4.66
C LYS A 218 12.04 -31.00 5.70
N GLY A 219 11.17 -30.66 6.63
CA GLY A 219 10.72 -31.54 7.71
C GLY A 219 11.83 -31.95 8.68
N SER A 220 12.77 -31.03 8.95
CA SER A 220 13.75 -31.22 10.01
C SER A 220 13.04 -31.37 11.35
N PHE A 221 13.50 -32.30 12.18
CA PHE A 221 12.94 -32.54 13.50
C PHE A 221 14.01 -32.80 14.55
N LEU A 222 13.67 -32.47 15.80
CA LEU A 222 14.41 -32.78 17.00
C LEU A 222 13.48 -33.47 18.01
N LYS A 223 13.84 -34.69 18.43
CA LYS A 223 13.09 -35.44 19.45
C LYS A 223 13.89 -35.53 20.74
N LEU A 224 13.33 -34.97 21.80
CA LEU A 224 13.92 -34.95 23.14
C LEU A 224 13.11 -35.79 24.11
N GLN A 225 13.77 -36.20 25.19
CA GLN A 225 13.16 -36.90 26.31
C GLN A 225 13.61 -36.32 27.64
N ASP A 226 12.69 -36.24 28.60
CA ASP A 226 13.04 -35.99 29.99
C ASP A 226 13.65 -37.23 30.65
N PRO A 227 14.85 -37.15 31.22
CA PRO A 227 15.56 -38.34 31.71
C PRO A 227 14.94 -38.97 32.96
N LEU A 228 14.06 -38.27 33.69
CA LEU A 228 13.45 -38.73 34.93
C LEU A 228 12.03 -39.27 34.71
N SER A 229 11.21 -38.48 34.03
CA SER A 229 9.79 -38.78 33.76
C SER A 229 9.58 -39.56 32.46
N HIS A 230 10.59 -39.62 31.60
CA HIS A 230 10.57 -40.30 30.31
C HIS A 230 9.54 -39.77 29.29
N PHE A 231 8.95 -38.60 29.53
CA PHE A 231 8.11 -37.91 28.54
C PHE A 231 8.94 -37.42 27.35
N PHE A 232 8.32 -37.41 26.17
CA PHE A 232 8.97 -37.04 24.92
C PHE A 232 8.28 -35.84 24.28
N ALA A 233 9.04 -35.07 23.52
CA ALA A 233 8.54 -34.02 22.65
C ALA A 233 9.31 -34.01 21.33
N THR A 234 8.62 -33.66 20.24
CA THR A 234 9.21 -33.50 18.92
C THR A 234 8.97 -32.07 18.46
N TYR A 235 10.03 -31.37 18.06
CA TYR A 235 9.97 -30.05 17.44
C TYR A 235 10.30 -30.18 15.95
N THR A 236 9.42 -29.69 15.07
CA THR A 236 9.51 -29.86 13.61
C THR A 236 9.52 -28.50 12.91
N PHE A 237 10.38 -28.34 11.91
CA PHE A 237 10.55 -27.11 11.14
C PHE A 237 11.21 -27.39 9.78
N ASP A 238 11.16 -26.43 8.87
CA ASP A 238 11.86 -26.47 7.58
C ASP A 238 13.15 -25.65 7.64
N VAL A 239 14.23 -26.17 7.03
CA VAL A 239 15.50 -25.46 6.88
C VAL A 239 15.76 -25.13 5.42
N LEU A 240 15.98 -23.84 5.14
CA LEU A 240 16.25 -23.30 3.81
C LEU A 240 17.74 -22.98 3.61
N ASP A 241 18.17 -22.95 2.34
CA ASP A 241 19.46 -22.36 1.98
C ASP A 241 19.35 -20.83 2.01
N ALA A 242 19.37 -20.31 3.24
CA ALA A 242 19.09 -18.92 3.58
C ALA A 242 19.87 -18.50 4.82
N VAL A 243 19.95 -17.18 5.03
CA VAL A 243 20.51 -16.56 6.23
C VAL A 243 19.41 -16.14 7.19
N ASN A 244 19.62 -16.33 8.49
CA ASN A 244 18.70 -15.82 9.50
C ASN A 244 18.98 -14.33 9.78
N VAL A 245 17.91 -13.56 9.94
CA VAL A 245 17.96 -12.12 10.27
C VAL A 245 17.38 -11.90 11.66
N TYR A 246 18.21 -11.37 12.57
CA TYR A 246 17.85 -11.09 13.96
C TYR A 246 17.96 -9.61 14.33
N SER A 247 18.35 -8.77 13.38
CA SER A 247 18.55 -7.34 13.54
C SER A 247 18.43 -6.61 12.20
N TYR A 248 18.33 -5.28 12.25
CA TYR A 248 18.35 -4.43 11.06
C TYR A 248 19.69 -4.51 10.32
N ASP A 249 20.80 -4.68 11.04
CA ASP A 249 22.13 -4.84 10.44
C ASP A 249 22.23 -6.15 9.64
N ASP A 250 21.70 -7.26 10.18
CA ASP A 250 21.65 -8.53 9.43
C ASP A 250 20.84 -8.37 8.15
N LEU A 251 19.72 -7.64 8.23
CA LEU A 251 18.87 -7.35 7.07
C LEU A 251 19.65 -6.55 6.02
N LEU A 252 20.33 -5.47 6.41
CA LEU A 252 21.15 -4.66 5.49
C LEU A 252 22.26 -5.49 4.84
N MET A 253 22.95 -6.32 5.63
CA MET A 253 24.03 -7.19 5.14
C MET A 253 23.52 -8.26 4.17
N ALA A 254 22.29 -8.76 4.35
CA ALA A 254 21.66 -9.71 3.44
C ALA A 254 21.07 -9.06 2.17
N THR A 255 20.80 -7.74 2.20
CA THR A 255 20.07 -7.00 1.14
C THR A 255 20.92 -5.89 0.52
N ASN A 256 20.89 -4.69 1.09
CA ASN A 256 21.48 -3.47 0.54
C ASN A 256 23.01 -3.56 0.42
N PHE A 257 23.66 -4.25 1.36
CA PHE A 257 25.10 -4.50 1.35
C PHE A 257 25.49 -5.88 0.82
N SER A 258 24.58 -6.62 0.17
CA SER A 258 24.93 -7.82 -0.59
C SER A 258 24.78 -7.57 -2.09
N SER A 259 25.86 -7.77 -2.85
CA SER A 259 25.87 -7.63 -4.31
C SER A 259 24.88 -8.59 -4.99
N GLU A 260 24.82 -9.83 -4.51
CA GLU A 260 23.95 -10.87 -5.08
C GLU A 260 22.65 -11.06 -4.30
N GLY A 261 22.56 -10.51 -3.09
CA GLY A 261 21.51 -10.80 -2.13
C GLY A 261 21.64 -12.20 -1.53
N GLU A 262 20.98 -12.40 -0.40
CA GLU A 262 20.81 -13.71 0.25
C GLU A 262 19.31 -14.03 0.38
N ASN A 263 18.95 -15.32 0.34
CA ASN A 263 17.62 -15.72 0.82
C ASN A 263 17.56 -15.46 2.32
N ILE A 264 16.46 -14.92 2.82
CA ILE A 264 16.33 -14.45 4.20
C ILE A 264 15.24 -15.21 4.93
N VAL A 265 15.51 -15.53 6.20
CA VAL A 265 14.50 -15.99 7.15
C VAL A 265 14.49 -15.04 8.34
N LEU A 266 13.35 -14.40 8.60
CA LEU A 266 13.21 -13.51 9.76
C LEU A 266 13.07 -14.32 11.06
N GLY A 267 13.84 -13.91 12.06
CA GLY A 267 13.82 -14.45 13.43
C GLY A 267 13.44 -13.43 14.50
N THR A 268 13.01 -12.22 14.10
CA THR A 268 12.59 -11.13 14.99
C THR A 268 11.66 -10.17 14.27
N ASN A 269 10.88 -9.39 15.01
CA ASN A 269 10.25 -8.19 14.46
C ASN A 269 11.29 -7.08 14.29
N LEU A 270 11.22 -6.36 13.18
CA LEU A 270 11.93 -5.10 12.93
C LEU A 270 10.91 -3.97 12.94
N GLU A 271 10.88 -3.17 14.00
CA GLU A 271 9.76 -2.29 14.34
C GLU A 271 10.15 -0.82 14.45
N SER A 272 9.14 0.06 14.49
CA SER A 272 9.31 1.49 14.74
C SER A 272 9.89 1.77 16.14
N LEU A 273 10.36 3.01 16.38
CA LEU A 273 10.89 3.41 17.70
C LEU A 273 9.88 3.16 18.81
N LYS A 274 8.64 3.57 18.53
CA LYS A 274 7.50 3.48 19.44
C LYS A 274 7.15 2.03 19.76
N ASN A 275 7.28 1.12 18.81
CA ASN A 275 6.97 -0.29 19.02
C ASN A 275 8.14 -1.07 19.62
N THR A 276 9.37 -0.58 19.47
CA THR A 276 10.57 -1.25 19.98
C THR A 276 10.89 -0.90 21.44
N TYR A 277 10.77 0.37 21.82
CA TYR A 277 11.31 0.90 23.08
C TYR A 277 10.24 1.45 24.03
N LYS A 278 10.48 1.34 25.33
CA LYS A 278 9.66 1.99 26.36
C LYS A 278 9.80 3.50 26.29
N THR A 279 8.81 4.21 26.82
CA THR A 279 8.82 5.68 26.92
C THR A 279 8.90 6.12 28.37
N ASN A 280 9.55 7.25 28.63
CA ASN A 280 9.54 7.91 29.94
C ASN A 280 8.23 8.70 30.19
N ASP A 281 8.12 9.32 31.37
CA ASP A 281 6.94 10.14 31.76
C ASP A 281 6.68 11.36 30.85
N LYS A 282 7.65 11.73 30.00
CA LYS A 282 7.53 12.82 29.01
C LYS A 282 7.14 12.31 27.62
N GLY A 283 6.92 11.00 27.46
CA GLY A 283 6.62 10.37 26.18
C GLY A 283 7.85 10.18 25.28
N GLU A 284 9.07 10.34 25.80
CA GLU A 284 10.30 10.15 25.02
C GLU A 284 10.78 8.70 25.12
N ALA A 285 11.21 8.12 24.00
CA ALA A 285 11.78 6.77 23.98
C ALA A 285 13.05 6.70 24.84
N ILE A 286 13.17 5.63 25.62
CA ILE A 286 14.36 5.29 26.41
C ILE A 286 14.96 3.99 25.90
N ASN A 287 16.27 3.80 26.07
CA ASN A 287 16.98 2.61 25.57
C ASN A 287 16.71 1.36 26.44
N GLU A 288 15.44 0.97 26.52
CA GLU A 288 14.92 -0.22 27.17
C GLU A 288 13.85 -0.83 26.27
N LYS A 289 14.10 -2.04 25.77
CA LYS A 289 13.19 -2.71 24.83
C LYS A 289 11.87 -3.11 25.52
N LYS A 290 10.78 -3.11 24.74
CA LYS A 290 9.49 -3.66 25.17
C LYS A 290 9.47 -5.19 25.16
N SER A 291 10.20 -5.80 24.23
CA SER A 291 10.28 -7.25 24.03
C SER A 291 11.64 -7.64 23.46
N GLU A 292 12.12 -8.82 23.83
CA GLU A 292 13.39 -9.39 23.32
C GLU A 292 13.28 -9.84 21.85
N ASN A 293 12.08 -10.16 21.37
CA ASN A 293 11.81 -10.55 19.97
C ASN A 293 11.48 -9.35 19.06
N THR A 294 11.96 -8.17 19.44
CA THR A 294 11.76 -6.94 18.72
C THR A 294 13.08 -6.17 18.65
N SER A 295 13.42 -5.72 17.45
CA SER A 295 14.58 -4.88 17.16
C SER A 295 14.10 -3.67 16.37
N LEU A 296 14.83 -2.56 16.48
CA LEU A 296 14.51 -1.33 15.75
C LEU A 296 14.85 -1.49 14.26
N PHE A 297 13.97 -1.02 13.38
CA PHE A 297 14.35 -0.74 11.99
C PHE A 297 15.07 0.62 11.93
N GLY A 298 16.37 0.61 11.65
CA GLY A 298 17.22 1.81 11.62
C GLY A 298 18.09 2.02 12.85
N HIS A 299 19.01 2.98 12.75
CA HIS A 299 19.89 3.40 13.83
C HIS A 299 19.42 4.71 14.47
N TYR A 300 19.09 4.67 15.76
CA TYR A 300 18.61 5.85 16.51
C TYR A 300 19.60 6.29 17.60
N ASP A 301 19.98 7.57 17.56
CA ASP A 301 20.79 8.23 18.60
C ASP A 301 19.86 8.79 19.69
N PHE A 302 19.79 8.14 20.85
CA PHE A 302 18.92 8.56 21.96
C PHE A 302 19.29 9.93 22.57
N GLU A 303 20.54 10.37 22.43
CA GLU A 303 20.96 11.67 22.95
C GLU A 303 20.57 12.80 22.00
N LYS A 304 20.80 12.61 20.69
CA LYS A 304 20.47 13.60 19.66
C LYS A 304 19.01 13.53 19.18
N LYS A 305 18.35 12.41 19.43
CA LYS A 305 16.98 12.10 18.98
C LYS A 305 16.84 12.12 17.46
N THR A 306 17.77 11.47 16.78
CA THR A 306 17.86 11.47 15.31
C THR A 306 18.17 10.08 14.78
N TYR A 307 17.66 9.80 13.58
CA TYR A 307 18.00 8.63 12.79
C TYR A 307 19.23 8.84 11.90
N SER A 308 19.85 7.76 11.45
CA SER A 308 20.87 7.77 10.41
C SER A 308 20.57 6.70 9.36
N PHE A 309 20.21 7.12 8.14
CA PHE A 309 19.91 6.20 7.02
C PHE A 309 20.72 6.50 5.74
N GLU A 310 21.41 7.64 5.66
CA GLU A 310 22.00 8.16 4.41
C GLU A 310 22.94 7.17 3.70
N LYS A 311 23.64 6.31 4.45
CA LYS A 311 24.58 5.31 3.90
C LYS A 311 23.97 3.92 3.74
N GLU A 312 22.71 3.75 4.12
CA GLU A 312 22.02 2.47 4.24
C GLU A 312 20.95 2.31 3.17
N ILE A 313 20.31 3.42 2.77
CA ILE A 313 19.28 3.47 1.74
C ILE A 313 19.84 3.03 0.38
N TYR A 314 19.09 2.20 -0.32
CA TYR A 314 19.36 1.86 -1.71
C TYR A 314 18.82 2.94 -2.64
N SER A 315 19.60 3.38 -3.61
CA SER A 315 19.19 4.39 -4.59
C SER A 315 19.18 3.78 -5.99
N PHE A 316 18.13 4.07 -6.76
CA PHE A 316 17.95 3.59 -8.13
C PHE A 316 17.32 4.67 -9.00
N GLU A 317 17.51 4.62 -10.30
CA GLU A 317 16.85 5.54 -11.22
C GLU A 317 15.40 5.10 -11.44
N THR A 318 14.49 6.07 -11.54
CA THR A 318 13.10 5.80 -11.92
C THR A 318 13.04 5.00 -13.22
N THR A 319 12.16 4.01 -13.24
CA THR A 319 11.89 3.20 -14.43
C THR A 319 10.68 3.71 -15.20
N TYR A 320 9.86 4.52 -14.53
CA TYR A 320 8.80 5.30 -15.15
C TYR A 320 9.37 6.35 -16.13
N ASP A 321 8.57 6.76 -17.12
CA ASP A 321 9.03 7.67 -18.19
C ASP A 321 9.50 9.03 -17.64
N SER A 322 10.81 9.27 -17.73
CA SER A 322 11.47 10.47 -17.25
C SER A 322 11.70 11.54 -18.32
N LYS A 323 11.18 11.37 -19.54
CA LYS A 323 11.47 12.26 -20.66
C LYS A 323 11.13 13.72 -20.34
N PHE A 324 10.04 13.95 -19.62
CA PHE A 324 9.65 15.30 -19.21
C PHE A 324 10.69 15.96 -18.29
N ILE A 325 11.23 15.22 -17.31
CA ILE A 325 12.28 15.71 -16.41
C ILE A 325 13.54 16.06 -17.23
N ASP A 326 13.92 15.20 -18.18
CA ASP A 326 15.08 15.44 -19.04
C ASP A 326 14.91 16.71 -19.89
N ASP A 327 13.73 16.89 -20.50
CA ASP A 327 13.40 18.09 -21.29
C ASP A 327 13.34 19.35 -20.41
N PHE A 328 12.77 19.24 -19.21
CA PHE A 328 12.67 20.33 -18.23
C PHE A 328 14.06 20.80 -17.80
N ASN A 329 14.93 19.89 -17.38
CA ASN A 329 16.31 20.20 -16.97
C ASN A 329 17.09 20.84 -18.12
N LYS A 330 16.92 20.34 -19.34
CA LYS A 330 17.57 20.91 -20.53
C LYS A 330 17.09 22.32 -20.86
N ALA A 331 15.79 22.57 -20.73
CA ALA A 331 15.19 23.88 -21.07
C ALA A 331 15.47 24.95 -20.03
N THR A 332 15.48 24.59 -18.74
CA THR A 332 15.59 25.54 -17.62
C THR A 332 17.00 25.63 -17.02
N GLY A 333 17.87 24.67 -17.31
CA GLY A 333 19.16 24.51 -16.62
C GLY A 333 19.03 24.00 -15.18
N ALA A 334 17.85 23.51 -14.79
CA ALA A 334 17.64 22.86 -13.51
C ALA A 334 18.37 21.50 -13.41
N ASN A 335 18.51 21.00 -12.20
CA ASN A 335 19.09 19.69 -11.90
C ASN A 335 18.10 18.85 -11.07
N TYR A 336 16.89 18.70 -11.59
CA TYR A 336 15.86 17.87 -10.96
C TYR A 336 16.28 16.41 -11.04
N SER A 337 16.30 15.71 -9.90
CA SER A 337 16.75 14.32 -9.79
C SER A 337 15.76 13.33 -10.38
N LYS A 338 16.28 12.23 -10.90
CA LYS A 338 15.51 11.04 -11.35
C LYS A 338 15.71 9.83 -10.43
N THR A 339 16.50 10.01 -9.38
CA THR A 339 16.84 8.96 -8.42
C THR A 339 15.75 8.83 -7.38
N LEU A 340 15.29 7.59 -7.19
CA LEU A 340 14.40 7.15 -6.13
C LEU A 340 15.19 6.42 -5.04
N LYS A 341 14.57 6.28 -3.88
CA LYS A 341 15.12 5.62 -2.70
C LYS A 341 14.29 4.39 -2.32
N ALA A 342 14.98 3.35 -1.88
CA ALA A 342 14.37 2.19 -1.24
C ALA A 342 15.01 1.90 0.11
N GLY A 343 14.20 1.56 1.11
CA GLY A 343 14.70 1.07 2.40
C GLY A 343 15.41 -0.27 2.28
N ILE A 344 14.85 -1.17 1.48
CA ILE A 344 15.35 -2.53 1.24
C ILE A 344 15.42 -2.78 -0.27
N SER A 345 16.58 -3.20 -0.78
CA SER A 345 16.77 -3.77 -2.12
C SER A 345 16.74 -5.30 -2.01
N LEU A 346 15.58 -5.88 -2.32
CA LEU A 346 15.34 -7.32 -2.23
C LEU A 346 15.70 -7.99 -3.57
N LYS A 347 16.72 -8.84 -3.55
CA LYS A 347 17.25 -9.54 -4.74
C LYS A 347 16.93 -11.05 -4.75
N LYS A 348 16.44 -11.59 -3.63
CA LYS A 348 16.23 -13.01 -3.33
C LYS A 348 15.08 -13.18 -2.35
N ASP A 349 14.74 -14.43 -2.02
CA ASP A 349 13.55 -14.75 -1.23
C ASP A 349 13.57 -14.18 0.20
N LEU A 350 12.39 -13.86 0.72
CA LEU A 350 12.13 -13.39 2.08
C LEU A 350 11.04 -14.25 2.74
N TYR A 351 11.43 -15.02 3.76
CA TYR A 351 10.52 -15.82 4.59
C TYR A 351 10.36 -15.16 5.96
N GLY A 352 9.15 -14.69 6.27
CA GLY A 352 8.88 -13.83 7.42
C GLY A 352 8.52 -14.54 8.71
N ASN A 353 8.05 -15.80 8.70
CA ASN A 353 7.57 -16.51 9.90
C ASN A 353 6.52 -15.70 10.72
N GLY A 354 5.74 -14.83 10.07
CA GLY A 354 4.75 -13.95 10.66
C GLY A 354 5.32 -12.71 11.37
N PHE A 355 6.64 -12.50 11.30
CA PHE A 355 7.30 -11.30 11.84
C PHE A 355 7.06 -10.06 10.96
N SER A 356 7.19 -8.90 11.58
CA SER A 356 7.01 -7.60 10.92
C SER A 356 8.33 -6.93 10.51
N ILE A 357 8.25 -6.14 9.45
CA ILE A 357 9.19 -5.08 9.10
C ILE A 357 8.38 -3.79 8.96
N ASN A 358 8.54 -2.89 9.92
CA ASN A 358 7.89 -1.59 9.96
C ASN A 358 8.94 -0.48 9.77
N MET A 359 8.86 0.18 8.62
CA MET A 359 9.84 1.14 8.11
C MET A 359 9.46 2.59 8.41
N ASP A 360 8.56 2.82 9.37
CA ASP A 360 8.09 4.14 9.81
C ASP A 360 9.20 5.17 9.99
N ALA A 361 10.31 4.76 10.62
CA ALA A 361 11.46 5.62 10.86
C ALA A 361 12.10 6.24 9.59
N LEU A 362 12.02 5.52 8.47
CA LEU A 362 12.59 5.92 7.18
C LEU A 362 11.54 6.58 6.29
N CYS A 363 10.37 5.96 6.19
CA CYS A 363 9.37 6.28 5.18
C CYS A 363 8.38 7.35 5.64
N PHE A 364 8.14 7.51 6.95
CA PHE A 364 7.20 8.51 7.47
C PHE A 364 7.89 9.87 7.72
N PRO A 365 7.28 11.01 7.32
CA PRO A 365 7.88 12.33 7.47
C PRO A 365 7.76 12.89 8.91
N HIS A 366 8.58 12.37 9.82
CA HIS A 366 8.60 12.75 11.25
C HIS A 366 8.99 14.21 11.50
N ASN A 367 9.72 14.84 10.59
CA ASN A 367 10.17 16.23 10.71
C ASN A 367 9.31 17.21 9.90
N GLY A 368 8.34 16.69 9.15
CA GLY A 368 7.46 17.45 8.29
C GLY A 368 6.54 18.43 9.02
N SER A 369 5.84 19.25 8.24
CA SER A 369 4.84 20.18 8.75
C SER A 369 3.60 20.20 7.88
N ILE A 370 2.45 20.50 8.47
CA ILE A 370 1.20 20.63 7.72
C ILE A 370 1.31 21.85 6.79
N ASP A 371 1.21 21.60 5.48
CA ASP A 371 1.11 22.65 4.48
C ASP A 371 -0.21 23.40 4.66
N LYS A 372 -0.13 24.73 4.84
CA LYS A 372 -1.30 25.55 5.15
C LYS A 372 -2.25 25.75 3.96
N THR A 373 -1.81 25.41 2.75
CA THR A 373 -2.56 25.52 1.51
C THR A 373 -3.27 24.20 1.21
N THR A 374 -2.56 23.08 1.34
CA THR A 374 -3.10 21.76 0.99
C THR A 374 -3.64 20.98 2.18
N GLY A 375 -3.30 21.36 3.42
CA GLY A 375 -3.70 20.65 4.63
C GLY A 375 -2.98 19.31 4.84
N LYS A 376 -1.99 18.98 4.01
CA LYS A 376 -1.24 17.72 4.05
C LYS A 376 0.06 17.83 4.82
N LEU A 377 0.51 16.73 5.43
CA LEU A 377 1.83 16.64 6.05
C LEU A 377 2.92 16.65 4.98
N LYS A 378 3.64 17.77 4.85
CA LYS A 378 4.73 17.92 3.88
C LYS A 378 6.07 17.56 4.55
N PRO A 379 6.89 16.68 3.94
CA PRO A 379 8.20 16.31 4.47
C PRO A 379 9.16 17.51 4.60
N ASP A 380 10.06 17.46 5.59
CA ASP A 380 11.20 18.37 5.71
C ASP A 380 12.31 17.93 4.75
N ALA A 381 12.74 18.85 3.88
CA ALA A 381 13.69 18.54 2.81
C ALA A 381 15.11 18.18 3.30
N GLU A 382 15.50 18.57 4.52
CA GLU A 382 16.83 18.33 5.06
C GLU A 382 16.87 17.14 6.04
N LYS A 383 15.73 16.76 6.61
CA LYS A 383 15.67 15.79 7.72
C LYS A 383 14.89 14.52 7.40
N ASP A 384 13.91 14.58 6.51
CA ASP A 384 13.17 13.40 6.07
C ASP A 384 13.80 12.81 4.80
N TYR A 385 13.56 11.53 4.54
CA TYR A 385 14.20 10.83 3.41
C TYR A 385 13.27 10.66 2.20
N PHE A 386 11.97 10.52 2.47
CA PHE A 386 10.92 10.38 1.47
C PHE A 386 10.25 11.73 1.25
N HIS A 387 10.27 12.19 0.01
CA HIS A 387 9.73 13.50 -0.37
C HIS A 387 8.51 13.39 -1.28
N GLY A 388 8.02 12.17 -1.50
CA GLY A 388 6.93 11.86 -2.42
C GLY A 388 7.42 11.51 -3.82
N PRO A 389 6.47 11.30 -4.74
CA PRO A 389 6.70 10.78 -6.08
C PRO A 389 7.40 11.79 -6.98
N LEU A 390 8.11 11.27 -7.98
CA LEU A 390 8.66 12.10 -9.05
C LEU A 390 7.56 12.61 -9.98
N PRO A 391 7.71 13.80 -10.58
CA PRO A 391 6.78 14.31 -11.56
C PRO A 391 6.85 13.48 -12.85
N PHE A 392 5.72 12.96 -13.30
CA PHE A 392 5.60 12.40 -14.65
C PHE A 392 5.52 13.51 -15.69
N VAL A 393 4.56 14.41 -15.51
CA VAL A 393 4.40 15.60 -16.35
C VAL A 393 3.89 16.75 -15.51
N GLY A 394 4.41 17.94 -15.79
CA GLY A 394 4.01 19.18 -15.16
C GLY A 394 3.58 20.22 -16.19
N VAL A 395 2.61 21.02 -15.77
CA VAL A 395 2.25 22.29 -16.38
C VAL A 395 2.79 23.37 -15.44
N GLY A 396 3.69 24.23 -15.92
CA GLY A 396 4.39 25.22 -15.08
C GLY A 396 5.80 24.79 -14.64
N ASP A 397 6.48 25.67 -13.90
CA ASP A 397 7.82 25.40 -13.35
C ASP A 397 7.74 24.43 -12.15
N ILE A 398 7.99 23.14 -12.42
CA ILE A 398 7.97 22.07 -11.41
C ILE A 398 9.04 22.22 -10.32
N SER A 399 10.05 23.08 -10.51
CA SER A 399 11.11 23.31 -9.52
C SER A 399 10.76 24.39 -8.49
N LYS A 400 9.70 25.18 -8.74
CA LYS A 400 9.29 26.29 -7.87
C LYS A 400 7.86 26.12 -7.39
N ILE A 401 6.90 26.40 -8.28
CA ILE A 401 5.46 26.35 -8.02
C ILE A 401 4.82 25.84 -9.31
N PRO A 402 4.66 24.52 -9.48
CA PRO A 402 3.95 23.98 -10.64
C PRO A 402 2.49 24.44 -10.64
N LEU A 403 1.93 24.71 -11.82
CA LEU A 403 0.49 24.94 -11.94
C LEU A 403 -0.28 23.66 -11.60
N VAL A 404 0.07 22.56 -12.28
CA VAL A 404 -0.44 21.21 -12.05
C VAL A 404 0.65 20.20 -12.37
N VAL A 405 0.81 19.16 -11.56
CA VAL A 405 1.74 18.04 -11.81
C VAL A 405 1.00 16.72 -11.66
N ALA A 406 1.11 15.86 -12.66
CA ALA A 406 0.80 14.45 -12.54
C ALA A 406 2.01 13.73 -11.96
N LEU A 407 1.79 12.97 -10.90
CA LEU A 407 2.83 12.29 -10.15
C LEU A 407 3.02 10.87 -10.70
N GLY A 408 4.28 10.43 -10.77
CA GLY A 408 4.71 9.12 -11.27
C GLY A 408 5.20 8.22 -10.14
N GLN A 409 6.31 7.52 -10.37
CA GLN A 409 6.90 6.58 -9.41
C GLN A 409 7.39 7.29 -8.12
N ASP A 410 7.18 6.63 -6.99
CA ASP A 410 7.60 7.09 -5.66
C ASP A 410 8.70 6.20 -5.09
N ASN A 411 9.28 6.63 -3.98
CA ASN A 411 10.18 5.84 -3.15
C ASN A 411 9.46 4.59 -2.62
N ALA A 412 10.23 3.57 -2.25
CA ALA A 412 9.70 2.28 -1.82
C ALA A 412 10.24 1.87 -0.44
N GLY A 413 9.43 1.25 0.38
CA GLY A 413 9.92 0.54 1.57
C GLY A 413 10.82 -0.62 1.12
N VAL A 414 10.25 -1.50 0.29
CA VAL A 414 10.95 -2.62 -0.34
C VAL A 414 10.88 -2.50 -1.86
N TYR A 415 12.03 -2.53 -2.53
CA TYR A 415 12.14 -2.62 -3.99
C TYR A 415 12.63 -4.01 -4.39
N VAL A 416 11.85 -4.72 -5.22
CA VAL A 416 12.22 -6.05 -5.72
C VAL A 416 13.03 -5.90 -7.00
N GLU A 417 14.34 -6.07 -6.88
CA GLU A 417 15.31 -5.74 -7.93
C GLU A 417 15.51 -6.87 -8.95
N ARG A 418 15.18 -8.12 -8.60
CA ARG A 418 15.45 -9.30 -9.45
C ARG A 418 14.22 -10.20 -9.61
N ASP A 419 14.23 -10.95 -10.71
CA ASP A 419 13.22 -11.96 -11.04
C ASP A 419 13.31 -13.17 -10.11
N ASN A 420 12.22 -13.95 -10.03
CA ASN A 420 12.14 -15.22 -9.29
C ASN A 420 12.35 -15.04 -7.78
N VAL A 421 11.62 -14.11 -7.18
CA VAL A 421 11.66 -13.81 -5.75
C VAL A 421 10.36 -14.26 -5.09
N THR A 422 10.48 -14.97 -3.96
CA THR A 422 9.35 -15.33 -3.10
C THR A 422 9.36 -14.50 -1.82
N ILE A 423 8.24 -13.88 -1.49
CA ILE A 423 7.97 -13.21 -0.22
C ILE A 423 6.85 -14.00 0.45
N ASN A 424 7.14 -14.62 1.60
CA ASN A 424 6.19 -15.47 2.31
C ASN A 424 6.05 -15.05 3.77
N ASP A 425 4.80 -14.97 4.25
CA ASP A 425 4.44 -14.85 5.66
C ASP A 425 5.14 -13.68 6.38
N VAL A 426 5.15 -12.49 5.78
CA VAL A 426 5.75 -11.26 6.35
C VAL A 426 4.71 -10.16 6.47
N LYS A 427 4.87 -9.30 7.49
CA LYS A 427 4.07 -8.09 7.66
C LYS A 427 4.92 -6.86 7.34
N LEU A 428 4.65 -6.22 6.20
CA LEU A 428 5.39 -5.04 5.76
C LEU A 428 4.56 -3.78 5.98
N SER A 429 5.17 -2.75 6.56
CA SER A 429 4.55 -1.45 6.78
C SER A 429 5.52 -0.31 6.53
N ASN A 430 5.08 0.77 5.90
CA ASN A 430 5.90 1.99 5.74
C ASN A 430 5.66 3.02 6.84
N ALA A 431 4.60 2.87 7.63
CA ALA A 431 4.30 3.78 8.72
C ALA A 431 3.59 3.05 9.86
N ASP A 432 3.65 3.65 11.05
CA ASP A 432 2.80 3.27 12.15
C ASP A 432 1.31 3.50 11.81
N GLU A 433 0.44 2.87 12.59
CA GLU A 433 -1.00 3.03 12.45
C GLU A 433 -1.45 4.48 12.65
N SER A 434 -2.30 4.96 11.76
CA SER A 434 -2.84 6.31 11.75
C SER A 434 -4.35 6.28 11.56
N ASP A 435 -5.03 7.23 12.20
CA ASP A 435 -6.46 7.46 12.01
C ASP A 435 -6.76 8.47 10.89
N ASN A 436 -5.77 8.92 10.12
CA ASN A 436 -5.97 9.77 8.94
C ASN A 436 -5.14 9.27 7.75
N LEU A 437 -5.83 8.75 6.72
CA LEU A 437 -5.18 8.20 5.51
C LEU A 437 -4.30 9.22 4.77
N TYR A 438 -4.55 10.52 4.93
CA TYR A 438 -3.71 11.56 4.30
C TYR A 438 -2.28 11.57 4.82
N GLN A 439 -2.03 11.05 6.02
CA GLN A 439 -0.68 10.94 6.56
C GLN A 439 0.20 9.98 5.75
N TYR A 440 -0.41 9.09 4.96
CA TYR A 440 0.32 8.15 4.11
C TYR A 440 0.75 8.75 2.76
N THR A 441 0.38 9.99 2.43
CA THR A 441 0.63 10.62 1.12
C THR A 441 2.10 10.58 0.69
N TYR A 442 3.05 10.71 1.63
CA TYR A 442 4.49 10.78 1.34
C TYR A 442 5.26 9.53 1.81
N THR A 443 4.56 8.46 2.15
CA THR A 443 5.18 7.23 2.68
C THR A 443 5.66 6.27 1.59
N GLY A 444 5.43 6.58 0.31
CA GLY A 444 5.85 5.75 -0.82
C GLY A 444 5.10 4.41 -0.92
N SER A 445 5.59 3.54 -1.79
CA SER A 445 5.05 2.17 -1.95
C SER A 445 5.61 1.25 -0.86
N VAL A 446 4.80 0.40 -0.24
CA VAL A 446 5.32 -0.59 0.74
C VAL A 446 6.21 -1.60 0.02
N LEU A 447 5.72 -2.12 -1.11
CA LEU A 447 6.44 -3.02 -1.98
C LEU A 447 6.32 -2.53 -3.43
N ASP A 448 7.44 -2.33 -4.11
CA ASP A 448 7.53 -1.97 -5.53
C ASP A 448 8.18 -3.13 -6.31
N VAL A 449 7.42 -3.69 -7.25
CA VAL A 449 7.78 -4.89 -8.02
C VAL A 449 7.82 -4.54 -9.50
N GLU A 450 9.01 -4.68 -10.08
CA GLU A 450 9.23 -4.52 -11.52
C GLU A 450 9.85 -5.74 -12.19
N SER A 451 10.03 -6.79 -11.41
CA SER A 451 10.63 -8.04 -11.82
C SER A 451 9.60 -9.13 -12.09
N LYS A 452 10.04 -10.17 -12.79
CA LYS A 452 9.18 -11.27 -13.26
C LYS A 452 9.20 -12.44 -12.31
N ASN A 453 8.12 -13.23 -12.36
CA ASN A 453 7.97 -14.46 -11.58
C ASN A 453 8.12 -14.22 -10.06
N VAL A 454 7.57 -13.10 -9.57
CA VAL A 454 7.54 -12.79 -8.13
C VAL A 454 6.32 -13.45 -7.49
N THR A 455 6.50 -14.07 -6.34
CA THR A 455 5.41 -14.64 -5.54
C THR A 455 5.33 -13.94 -4.20
N ILE A 456 4.16 -13.43 -3.84
CA ILE A 456 3.86 -12.83 -2.53
C ILE A 456 2.76 -13.67 -1.91
N SER A 457 3.04 -14.34 -0.81
CA SER A 457 2.14 -15.31 -0.18
C SER A 457 2.01 -15.09 1.31
N ASN A 458 0.82 -15.36 1.87
CA ASN A 458 0.58 -15.36 3.32
C ASN A 458 0.95 -14.04 4.03
N SER A 459 0.98 -12.92 3.29
CA SER A 459 1.62 -11.70 3.76
C SER A 459 0.61 -10.57 4.01
N ILE A 460 1.02 -9.60 4.83
CA ILE A 460 0.23 -8.40 5.11
C ILE A 460 1.03 -7.17 4.68
N LEU A 461 0.50 -6.40 3.74
CA LEU A 461 1.09 -5.13 3.30
C LEU A 461 0.20 -3.98 3.78
N SER A 462 0.76 -3.00 4.51
CA SER A 462 -0.04 -1.92 5.08
C SER A 462 0.61 -0.56 5.21
N ASN A 463 -0.21 0.48 5.38
CA ASN A 463 0.19 1.83 5.78
C ASN A 463 1.24 2.45 4.84
N GLY A 464 0.99 2.38 3.54
CA GLY A 464 1.77 3.07 2.52
C GLY A 464 0.92 4.05 1.72
N LYS A 465 1.54 4.85 0.87
CA LYS A 465 0.83 5.57 -0.19
C LYS A 465 0.15 4.54 -1.09
N VAL A 466 0.93 3.53 -1.50
CA VAL A 466 0.47 2.33 -2.20
C VAL A 466 0.97 1.10 -1.43
N CYS A 467 0.16 0.06 -1.25
CA CYS A 467 0.64 -1.17 -0.61
C CYS A 467 1.51 -2.00 -1.56
N LEU A 468 1.04 -2.26 -2.78
CA LEU A 468 1.78 -2.97 -3.81
C LEU A 468 1.75 -2.20 -5.12
N ARG A 469 2.93 -1.78 -5.60
CA ARG A 469 3.12 -1.27 -6.96
C ARG A 469 3.71 -2.39 -7.84
N ALA A 470 3.09 -2.67 -8.97
CA ALA A 470 3.47 -3.75 -9.88
C ALA A 470 3.53 -3.27 -11.34
N TYR A 471 4.72 -2.97 -11.85
CA TYR A 471 4.92 -2.45 -13.20
C TYR A 471 5.77 -3.39 -14.04
N ASP A 472 5.28 -3.82 -15.20
CA ASP A 472 5.96 -4.84 -16.02
C ASP A 472 6.25 -6.17 -15.28
N ALA A 473 5.54 -6.40 -14.17
CA ALA A 473 5.69 -7.54 -13.26
C ALA A 473 5.02 -8.82 -13.83
N ASP A 474 5.56 -9.32 -14.95
CA ASP A 474 5.01 -10.49 -15.63
C ASP A 474 5.13 -11.76 -14.77
N ASN A 475 4.06 -12.54 -14.73
CA ASN A 475 3.87 -13.70 -13.85
C ASN A 475 3.98 -13.38 -12.34
N LEU A 476 3.56 -12.19 -11.90
CA LEU A 476 3.37 -11.91 -10.47
C LEU A 476 2.21 -12.77 -9.93
N LEU A 477 2.45 -13.45 -8.81
CA LEU A 477 1.44 -14.13 -8.02
C LEU A 477 1.32 -13.45 -6.65
N LEU A 478 0.18 -12.84 -6.36
CA LEU A 478 -0.19 -12.40 -5.01
C LEU A 478 -1.25 -13.36 -4.48
N GLU A 479 -0.93 -14.15 -3.47
CA GLU A 479 -1.86 -15.13 -2.92
C GLU A 479 -2.00 -15.11 -1.40
N ASN A 480 -3.19 -15.49 -0.93
CA ASN A 480 -3.51 -15.66 0.49
C ASN A 480 -3.03 -14.51 1.38
N SER A 481 -3.23 -13.26 0.94
CA SER A 481 -2.61 -12.07 1.54
C SER A 481 -3.64 -10.99 1.87
N ILE A 482 -3.24 -10.03 2.71
CA ILE A 482 -4.04 -8.83 3.02
C ILE A 482 -3.26 -7.59 2.59
N LEU A 483 -3.90 -6.76 1.77
CA LEU A 483 -3.43 -5.40 1.50
C LEU A 483 -4.38 -4.45 2.22
N LYS A 484 -3.88 -3.58 3.09
CA LYS A 484 -4.77 -2.69 3.85
C LYS A 484 -4.20 -1.30 4.16
N LYS A 485 -5.09 -0.31 4.28
CA LYS A 485 -4.78 1.06 4.70
C LYS A 485 -3.73 1.73 3.80
N ALA A 486 -4.14 2.01 2.57
CA ALA A 486 -3.34 2.83 1.66
C ALA A 486 -3.83 4.26 1.58
N GLY A 487 -2.90 5.22 1.42
CA GLY A 487 -3.22 6.60 1.09
C GLY A 487 -3.86 6.74 -0.30
N GLU A 488 -3.60 5.81 -1.22
CA GLU A 488 -4.15 5.77 -2.58
C GLU A 488 -4.76 4.43 -2.92
N PHE A 489 -3.93 3.45 -3.28
CA PHE A 489 -4.32 2.15 -3.79
C PHE A 489 -3.71 1.04 -2.97
N LEU A 490 -4.45 -0.04 -2.85
CA LEU A 490 -3.90 -1.27 -2.28
C LEU A 490 -2.99 -1.94 -3.31
N LEU A 491 -3.45 -2.05 -4.56
CA LEU A 491 -2.65 -2.53 -5.69
C LEU A 491 -2.68 -1.49 -6.82
N LEU A 492 -1.51 -0.99 -7.20
CA LEU A 492 -1.32 -0.17 -8.40
C LEU A 492 -0.53 -0.98 -9.43
N ALA A 493 -1.14 -1.23 -10.58
CA ALA A 493 -0.58 -2.10 -11.61
C ALA A 493 -0.51 -1.39 -12.96
N GLY A 494 0.62 -1.50 -13.66
CA GLY A 494 0.82 -0.81 -14.94
C GLY A 494 1.99 -1.37 -15.76
N SER A 495 2.40 -0.60 -16.77
CA SER A 495 3.57 -0.91 -17.59
C SER A 495 4.37 0.36 -17.86
N ASN A 496 5.70 0.27 -17.79
CA ASN A 496 6.60 1.32 -18.23
C ASN A 496 6.83 1.27 -19.76
N GLN A 497 6.28 0.27 -20.46
CA GLN A 497 6.32 0.15 -21.91
C GLN A 497 5.20 0.98 -22.54
N LYS A 498 5.55 1.78 -23.55
CA LYS A 498 4.59 2.57 -24.33
C LYS A 498 4.96 2.62 -25.79
N GLU A 499 3.97 2.88 -26.62
CA GLU A 499 4.14 3.17 -28.04
C GLU A 499 3.90 4.65 -28.31
N GLY A 500 4.77 5.22 -29.15
CA GLY A 500 4.64 6.61 -29.58
C GLY A 500 3.48 6.81 -30.56
N TYR A 501 3.27 8.08 -30.94
CA TYR A 501 2.27 8.47 -31.92
C TYR A 501 2.55 7.86 -33.30
N ASP A 502 1.52 7.32 -33.95
CA ASP A 502 1.61 6.83 -35.32
C ASP A 502 1.42 7.98 -36.33
N THR A 503 2.53 8.60 -36.73
CA THR A 503 2.55 9.72 -37.67
C THR A 503 2.27 9.32 -39.12
N SER A 504 2.11 8.03 -39.41
CA SER A 504 1.72 7.55 -40.74
C SER A 504 0.21 7.65 -41.00
N LYS A 505 -0.58 7.86 -39.93
CA LYS A 505 -2.04 7.98 -40.02
C LYS A 505 -2.46 9.18 -40.88
N ARG A 506 -3.59 9.01 -41.56
CA ARG A 506 -4.29 10.10 -42.25
C ARG A 506 -5.57 10.41 -41.49
N VAL A 507 -5.78 11.69 -41.15
CA VAL A 507 -6.95 12.18 -40.45
C VAL A 507 -8.07 12.40 -41.46
N GLN A 508 -9.12 11.59 -41.36
CA GLN A 508 -10.25 11.54 -42.31
C GLN A 508 -11.57 11.54 -41.53
N GLU A 509 -12.00 12.71 -41.09
CA GLU A 509 -13.14 12.87 -40.19
C GLU A 509 -13.96 14.13 -40.50
N THR A 510 -15.11 14.26 -39.86
CA THR A 510 -15.89 15.51 -39.88
C THR A 510 -15.86 16.19 -38.51
N MET A 511 -15.17 17.33 -38.44
CA MET A 511 -15.08 18.18 -37.25
C MET A 511 -15.67 19.56 -37.56
N GLY A 512 -16.58 20.04 -36.73
CA GLY A 512 -17.25 21.34 -36.90
C GLY A 512 -17.95 21.55 -38.22
N GLY A 513 -18.57 20.49 -38.73
CA GLY A 513 -19.30 20.51 -40.00
C GLY A 513 -18.40 20.50 -41.25
N ASN A 514 -17.08 20.49 -41.08
CA ASN A 514 -16.12 20.44 -42.19
C ASN A 514 -15.52 19.05 -42.32
N ALA A 515 -15.41 18.56 -43.56
CA ALA A 515 -14.65 17.36 -43.87
C ALA A 515 -13.15 17.67 -43.80
N ILE A 516 -12.41 16.89 -43.02
CA ILE A 516 -10.96 16.97 -42.85
C ILE A 516 -10.33 15.77 -43.53
N ASP A 517 -9.34 16.01 -44.38
CA ASP A 517 -8.51 14.99 -45.02
C ASP A 517 -7.05 15.46 -45.07
N LYS A 518 -6.32 15.23 -43.98
CA LYS A 518 -4.94 15.71 -43.76
C LYS A 518 -4.04 14.56 -43.34
N SER A 519 -2.75 14.62 -43.68
CA SER A 519 -1.76 13.77 -43.01
C SER A 519 -1.69 14.11 -41.52
N PHE A 520 -1.20 13.18 -40.69
CA PHE A 520 -1.03 13.41 -39.25
C PHE A 520 -0.29 14.71 -38.96
N ASN A 521 0.86 14.93 -39.62
CA ASN A 521 1.68 16.12 -39.38
C ASN A 521 0.98 17.43 -39.82
N GLU A 522 0.26 17.43 -40.96
CA GLU A 522 -0.53 18.59 -41.39
C GLU A 522 -1.68 18.94 -40.42
N PHE A 523 -2.13 17.97 -39.62
CA PHE A 523 -3.19 18.16 -38.65
C PHE A 523 -2.66 18.60 -37.28
N PHE A 524 -1.56 18.00 -36.81
CA PHE A 524 -1.03 18.20 -35.45
C PHE A 524 0.15 19.17 -35.35
N ASP A 525 0.99 19.30 -36.38
CA ASP A 525 2.18 20.15 -36.34
C ASP A 525 1.91 21.59 -36.83
N ASP A 526 0.76 21.84 -37.44
CA ASP A 526 0.33 23.17 -37.88
C ASP A 526 -0.24 23.98 -36.70
N ILE A 527 0.57 24.90 -36.21
CA ILE A 527 0.26 25.80 -35.08
C ILE A 527 -0.31 27.16 -35.51
N ASP A 528 -0.61 27.36 -36.79
CA ASP A 528 -1.27 28.58 -37.25
C ASP A 528 -2.77 28.53 -36.89
N ASP A 529 -3.21 29.43 -36.02
CA ASP A 529 -4.60 29.53 -35.57
C ASP A 529 -5.58 29.84 -36.71
N SER A 530 -5.08 30.33 -37.86
CA SER A 530 -5.89 30.60 -39.06
C SER A 530 -6.02 29.41 -40.02
N SER A 531 -5.23 28.35 -39.81
CA SER A 531 -5.30 27.12 -40.60
C SER A 531 -6.55 26.30 -40.24
N VAL A 532 -7.51 26.27 -41.16
CA VAL A 532 -8.77 25.55 -40.95
C VAL A 532 -8.54 24.04 -40.87
N GLY A 533 -9.21 23.38 -39.92
CA GLY A 533 -9.26 21.92 -39.82
C GLY A 533 -7.96 21.32 -39.30
N THR A 534 -7.25 22.02 -38.43
CA THR A 534 -6.10 21.52 -37.67
C THR A 534 -6.50 21.24 -36.23
N ALA A 535 -5.71 20.42 -35.51
CA ALA A 535 -5.93 20.17 -34.09
C ALA A 535 -5.81 21.47 -33.27
N ASN A 536 -4.83 22.32 -33.61
CA ASN A 536 -4.59 23.58 -32.92
C ASN A 536 -5.77 24.56 -33.04
N GLU A 537 -6.33 24.74 -34.24
CA GLU A 537 -7.52 25.59 -34.47
C GLU A 537 -8.70 25.15 -33.60
N ARG A 538 -8.97 23.84 -33.57
CA ARG A 538 -10.09 23.27 -32.81
C ARG A 538 -9.90 23.36 -31.30
N LEU A 539 -8.70 23.07 -30.81
CA LEU A 539 -8.39 23.17 -29.38
C LEU A 539 -8.38 24.63 -28.90
N ASN A 540 -7.90 25.58 -29.70
CA ASN A 540 -7.99 27.01 -29.36
C ASN A 540 -9.44 27.53 -29.39
N ALA A 541 -10.28 27.03 -30.29
CA ALA A 541 -11.71 27.32 -30.28
C ALA A 541 -12.38 26.79 -29.00
N PHE A 542 -12.03 25.57 -28.56
CA PHE A 542 -12.48 25.01 -27.29
C PHE A 542 -12.08 25.89 -26.10
N ILE A 543 -10.79 26.22 -25.97
CA ILE A 543 -10.30 27.09 -24.89
C ILE A 543 -10.96 28.48 -24.91
N SER A 544 -11.16 29.04 -26.10
CA SER A 544 -11.86 30.33 -26.26
C SER A 544 -13.32 30.24 -25.82
N ALA A 545 -14.01 29.14 -26.15
CA ALA A 545 -15.37 28.89 -25.72
C ALA A 545 -15.48 28.70 -24.20
N THR A 546 -14.49 28.05 -23.57
CA THR A 546 -14.35 28.00 -22.10
C THR A 546 -14.27 29.40 -21.52
N VAL A 547 -13.33 30.22 -21.98
CA VAL A 547 -13.12 31.57 -21.45
C VAL A 547 -14.38 32.43 -21.60
N ASN A 548 -15.09 32.30 -22.73
CA ASN A 548 -16.29 33.06 -23.04
C ASN A 548 -17.59 32.46 -22.46
N GLY A 549 -17.55 31.27 -21.85
CA GLY A 549 -18.74 30.60 -21.31
C GLY A 549 -19.72 30.08 -22.37
N THR A 550 -19.23 29.72 -23.56
CA THR A 550 -20.03 29.31 -24.73
C THR A 550 -19.84 27.83 -25.10
N LEU A 551 -19.21 27.03 -24.23
CA LEU A 551 -18.93 25.60 -24.46
C LEU A 551 -20.15 24.76 -24.89
N LYS A 552 -21.36 25.12 -24.44
CA LYS A 552 -22.60 24.40 -24.76
C LYS A 552 -23.15 24.67 -26.16
N GLU A 553 -22.61 25.65 -26.86
CA GLU A 553 -23.10 26.06 -28.19
C GLU A 553 -22.59 25.16 -29.32
N TYR A 554 -21.65 24.25 -29.00
CA TYR A 554 -20.98 23.39 -29.96
C TYR A 554 -20.55 22.06 -29.34
N ASP A 555 -20.46 21.00 -30.14
CA ASP A 555 -20.05 19.66 -29.69
C ASP A 555 -18.52 19.50 -29.65
N TYR A 556 -17.88 20.18 -28.70
CA TYR A 556 -16.43 20.10 -28.50
C TYR A 556 -15.98 18.72 -28.02
N LYS A 557 -16.86 17.94 -27.40
CA LYS A 557 -16.57 16.57 -26.98
C LYS A 557 -16.16 15.71 -28.18
N LYS A 558 -16.98 15.73 -29.24
CA LYS A 558 -16.68 14.99 -30.46
C LYS A 558 -15.33 15.38 -31.07
N ASP A 559 -15.02 16.66 -31.08
CA ASP A 559 -13.73 17.14 -31.61
C ASP A 559 -12.55 16.64 -30.76
N LEU A 560 -12.66 16.69 -29.42
CA LEU A 560 -11.65 16.16 -28.50
C LEU A 560 -11.47 14.64 -28.67
N ASP A 561 -12.56 13.88 -28.81
CA ASP A 561 -12.52 12.43 -29.02
C ASP A 561 -11.86 12.05 -30.35
N ILE A 562 -12.12 12.82 -31.41
CA ILE A 562 -11.43 12.65 -32.71
C ILE A 562 -9.94 12.91 -32.55
N ILE A 563 -9.56 14.02 -31.91
CA ILE A 563 -8.15 14.35 -31.67
C ILE A 563 -7.47 13.23 -30.89
N GLN A 564 -8.07 12.78 -29.80
CA GLN A 564 -7.55 11.71 -28.95
C GLN A 564 -7.36 10.40 -29.72
N LYS A 565 -8.37 9.97 -30.49
CA LYS A 565 -8.33 8.76 -31.34
C LYS A 565 -7.09 8.70 -32.25
N TYR A 566 -6.68 9.84 -32.81
CA TYR A 566 -5.50 9.88 -33.69
C TYR A 566 -4.18 9.96 -32.91
N LEU A 567 -4.17 10.56 -31.73
CA LEU A 567 -3.02 10.54 -30.83
C LEU A 567 -2.74 9.14 -30.27
N ASP A 568 -3.78 8.32 -30.09
CA ASP A 568 -3.59 6.95 -29.61
C ASP A 568 -3.00 6.04 -30.70
N ASN A 569 -2.16 5.10 -30.27
CA ASN A 569 -1.58 4.05 -31.09
C ASN A 569 -2.07 2.67 -30.68
N GLY A 570 -3.40 2.51 -30.55
CA GLY A 570 -4.01 1.23 -30.17
C GLY A 570 -3.67 0.07 -31.11
N SER A 571 -3.40 0.33 -32.39
CA SER A 571 -2.99 -0.68 -33.38
C SER A 571 -1.69 -1.41 -33.04
N ALA A 572 -0.84 -0.83 -32.19
CA ALA A 572 0.37 -1.51 -31.73
C ALA A 572 0.07 -2.65 -30.74
N PHE A 573 -1.10 -2.63 -30.09
CA PHE A 573 -1.47 -3.58 -29.05
C PHE A 573 -2.75 -4.36 -29.35
N LEU A 574 -3.57 -3.89 -30.28
CA LEU A 574 -4.87 -4.48 -30.63
C LEU A 574 -4.83 -5.12 -32.03
N ASN A 575 -5.40 -6.31 -32.16
CA ASN A 575 -5.74 -6.92 -33.45
C ASN A 575 -6.82 -6.10 -34.16
N GLU A 576 -7.03 -6.37 -35.46
CA GLU A 576 -8.09 -5.71 -36.24
C GLU A 576 -9.51 -5.91 -35.66
N ASP A 577 -9.72 -6.99 -34.92
CA ASP A 577 -10.99 -7.30 -34.23
C ASP A 577 -11.13 -6.64 -32.84
N GLY A 578 -10.13 -5.85 -32.42
CA GLY A 578 -10.08 -5.17 -31.12
C GLY A 578 -9.61 -6.06 -29.96
N THR A 579 -9.22 -7.31 -30.20
CA THR A 579 -8.61 -8.16 -29.17
C THR A 579 -7.15 -7.78 -28.93
N ILE A 580 -6.66 -8.00 -27.71
CA ILE A 580 -5.29 -7.62 -27.34
C ILE A 580 -4.31 -8.64 -27.92
N GLN A 581 -3.33 -8.16 -28.69
CA GLN A 581 -2.27 -8.95 -29.31
C GLN A 581 -1.30 -9.52 -28.28
N LYS A 582 -0.86 -8.67 -27.35
CA LYS A 582 0.15 -8.98 -26.35
C LYS A 582 0.01 -8.07 -25.14
N TYR A 583 0.09 -8.66 -23.96
CA TYR A 583 0.23 -7.93 -22.70
C TYR A 583 1.71 -7.69 -22.37
N ALA A 584 2.01 -6.55 -21.76
CA ALA A 584 3.33 -6.26 -21.19
C ALA A 584 3.61 -7.14 -19.96
N ALA A 585 2.57 -7.39 -19.16
CA ALA A 585 2.61 -8.27 -17.99
C ALA A 585 1.25 -8.92 -17.75
N SER A 586 1.27 -10.15 -17.26
CA SER A 586 0.10 -10.87 -16.74
C SER A 586 0.31 -11.22 -15.26
N MET A 587 -0.68 -10.94 -14.42
CA MET A 587 -0.61 -11.08 -12.97
C MET A 587 -1.81 -11.87 -12.44
N THR A 588 -1.60 -12.66 -11.40
CA THR A 588 -2.63 -13.44 -10.72
C THR A 588 -2.74 -12.99 -9.27
N ILE A 589 -3.95 -12.61 -8.87
CA ILE A 589 -4.30 -12.27 -7.49
C ILE A 589 -5.28 -13.32 -7.00
N LYS A 590 -4.90 -14.07 -5.97
CA LYS A 590 -5.64 -15.24 -5.52
C LYS A 590 -5.92 -15.18 -4.03
N ASP A 591 -7.14 -15.52 -3.60
CA ASP A 591 -7.46 -15.68 -2.17
C ASP A 591 -7.04 -14.48 -1.30
N THR A 592 -7.16 -13.26 -1.83
CA THR A 592 -6.55 -12.04 -1.28
C THR A 592 -7.60 -11.02 -0.86
N PHE A 593 -7.37 -10.37 0.27
CA PHE A 593 -8.30 -9.40 0.86
C PHE A 593 -7.80 -7.96 0.74
N PHE A 594 -8.70 -7.06 0.34
CA PHE A 594 -8.44 -5.65 0.14
C PHE A 594 -9.17 -4.82 1.21
N GLY A 595 -8.41 -4.20 2.11
CA GLY A 595 -8.94 -3.49 3.27
C GLY A 595 -8.60 -2.01 3.30
N ARG A 596 -9.48 -1.16 2.78
CA ARG A 596 -9.44 0.31 2.92
C ARG A 596 -8.31 1.01 2.16
N SER A 597 -8.67 1.84 1.19
CA SER A 597 -7.75 2.71 0.45
C SER A 597 -8.22 4.17 0.43
N GLY A 598 -7.39 5.10 -0.02
CA GLY A 598 -7.81 6.49 -0.23
C GLY A 598 -8.58 6.71 -1.54
N VAL A 599 -8.30 5.91 -2.56
CA VAL A 599 -8.94 5.99 -3.89
C VAL A 599 -9.71 4.70 -4.16
N PHE A 600 -9.06 3.67 -4.69
CA PHE A 600 -9.66 2.36 -5.02
C PHE A 600 -8.78 1.20 -4.54
N GLY A 601 -9.33 -0.01 -4.46
CA GLY A 601 -8.58 -1.20 -4.08
C GLY A 601 -7.49 -1.53 -5.10
N ILE A 602 -7.91 -1.76 -6.34
CA ILE A 602 -7.02 -2.04 -7.48
C ILE A 602 -7.09 -0.90 -8.48
N ALA A 603 -5.93 -0.42 -8.95
CA ALA A 603 -5.82 0.47 -10.08
C ALA A 603 -5.02 -0.20 -11.21
N SER A 604 -5.59 -0.19 -12.42
CA SER A 604 -4.88 -0.49 -13.66
C SER A 604 -4.55 0.82 -14.37
N GLU A 605 -3.29 1.20 -14.31
CA GLU A 605 -2.80 2.48 -14.82
C GLU A 605 -2.48 2.42 -16.32
N SER A 606 -2.79 3.52 -17.01
CA SER A 606 -2.22 3.87 -18.30
C SER A 606 -1.75 5.31 -18.25
N MET A 607 -0.71 5.62 -19.02
CA MET A 607 -0.18 6.98 -19.12
C MET A 607 -1.20 7.93 -19.74
N PHE A 608 -1.13 9.19 -19.32
CA PHE A 608 -1.86 10.27 -19.98
C PHE A 608 -1.36 10.49 -21.41
N ASN A 609 -2.30 10.85 -22.32
CA ASN A 609 -2.01 10.99 -23.75
C ASN A 609 -2.76 12.16 -24.42
N GLY A 610 -2.98 13.26 -23.69
CA GLY A 610 -3.66 14.42 -24.24
C GLY A 610 -2.82 15.22 -25.25
N PRO A 611 -3.45 16.07 -26.07
CA PRO A 611 -2.78 16.86 -27.11
C PRO A 611 -1.65 17.76 -26.62
N LEU A 612 -1.70 18.27 -25.38
CA LEU A 612 -0.60 19.06 -24.83
C LEU A 612 0.69 18.23 -24.68
N LEU A 613 0.56 16.91 -24.45
CA LEU A 613 1.69 15.99 -24.34
C LEU A 613 2.30 15.61 -25.70
N TYR A 614 1.56 15.80 -26.79
CA TYR A 614 2.10 15.69 -28.15
C TYR A 614 3.04 16.86 -28.44
N GLY A 615 2.59 18.08 -28.14
CA GLY A 615 3.43 19.27 -28.08
C GLY A 615 2.82 20.49 -28.75
N ASN A 616 3.12 21.68 -28.20
CA ASN A 616 2.76 23.02 -28.70
C ASN A 616 1.27 23.32 -28.97
N ILE A 617 0.35 22.36 -28.79
CA ILE A 617 -1.09 22.52 -29.00
C ILE A 617 -1.87 22.27 -27.68
N PRO A 618 -2.90 23.09 -27.37
CA PRO A 618 -3.25 24.33 -28.04
C PRO A 618 -2.21 25.45 -27.82
N SER A 619 -1.98 26.26 -28.86
CA SER A 619 -1.03 27.39 -28.84
C SER A 619 -1.37 28.43 -27.77
N SER A 620 -2.65 28.59 -27.42
CA SER A 620 -3.10 29.49 -26.33
C SER A 620 -2.59 29.08 -24.95
N ILE A 621 -2.58 27.77 -24.64
CA ILE A 621 -2.06 27.24 -23.39
C ILE A 621 -0.54 27.29 -23.39
N THR A 622 0.12 26.91 -24.49
CA THR A 622 1.59 26.95 -24.54
C THR A 622 2.14 28.38 -24.50
N SER A 623 1.43 29.35 -25.07
CA SER A 623 1.74 30.77 -24.90
C SER A 623 1.64 31.22 -23.44
N LEU A 624 0.61 30.75 -22.71
CA LEU A 624 0.49 31.00 -21.28
C LEU A 624 1.64 30.36 -20.49
N LEU A 625 2.05 29.13 -20.82
CA LEU A 625 3.19 28.47 -20.18
C LEU A 625 4.50 29.19 -20.45
N ALA A 626 4.70 29.69 -21.68
CA ALA A 626 5.85 30.50 -22.02
C ALA A 626 5.90 31.82 -21.23
N MET A 627 4.74 32.45 -20.95
CA MET A 627 4.67 33.62 -20.07
C MET A 627 5.06 33.31 -18.61
N LEU A 628 4.92 32.07 -18.19
CA LEU A 628 5.30 31.59 -16.86
C LEU A 628 6.72 31.01 -16.81
N ASP A 629 7.53 31.23 -17.86
CA ASP A 629 8.87 30.65 -18.03
C ASP A 629 8.88 29.10 -17.89
N SER A 630 7.77 28.46 -18.23
CA SER A 630 7.62 27.00 -18.16
C SER A 630 7.94 26.35 -19.49
N PRO A 631 8.73 25.26 -19.52
CA PRO A 631 8.88 24.47 -20.74
C PRO A 631 7.55 23.82 -21.12
N THR A 632 7.37 23.60 -22.42
CA THR A 632 6.22 22.87 -22.96
C THR A 632 6.54 21.38 -23.05
N PRO A 633 5.60 20.49 -22.68
CA PRO A 633 5.74 19.08 -22.96
C PRO A 633 5.93 18.86 -24.47
N ASN A 634 6.80 17.92 -24.85
CA ASN A 634 7.09 17.60 -26.23
C ASN A 634 7.19 16.10 -26.41
N LYS A 635 6.17 15.48 -27.01
CA LYS A 635 6.08 14.04 -27.25
C LYS A 635 6.37 13.20 -26.00
N VAL A 636 5.79 13.62 -24.87
CA VAL A 636 5.87 12.93 -23.57
C VAL A 636 4.77 11.88 -23.44
N GLY A 637 3.62 12.09 -24.09
CA GLY A 637 2.52 11.12 -24.13
C GLY A 637 2.84 9.85 -24.94
N GLY A 638 1.84 8.99 -25.08
CA GLY A 638 1.87 7.75 -25.84
C GLY A 638 0.76 6.80 -25.38
N THR A 639 0.62 5.66 -26.04
CA THR A 639 -0.28 4.60 -25.61
C THR A 639 0.49 3.57 -24.80
N SER A 640 0.11 3.36 -23.54
CA SER A 640 0.73 2.35 -22.67
C SER A 640 0.44 0.94 -23.18
N ALA A 641 1.41 0.05 -23.02
CA ALA A 641 1.22 -1.37 -23.27
C ALA A 641 0.23 -1.95 -22.23
N PRO A 642 -0.75 -2.78 -22.66
CA PRO A 642 -1.77 -3.30 -21.76
C PRO A 642 -1.18 -4.32 -20.78
N ILE A 643 -1.78 -4.38 -19.59
CA ILE A 643 -1.56 -5.47 -18.62
C ILE A 643 -2.83 -6.31 -18.43
N HIS A 644 -2.65 -7.52 -17.90
CA HIS A 644 -3.75 -8.41 -17.55
C HIS A 644 -3.67 -8.80 -16.07
N ILE A 645 -4.72 -8.52 -15.30
CA ILE A 645 -4.87 -8.99 -13.92
C ILE A 645 -5.99 -10.03 -13.87
N THR A 646 -5.71 -11.20 -13.29
CA THR A 646 -6.70 -12.24 -13.03
C THR A 646 -6.96 -12.34 -11.53
N LEU A 647 -8.22 -12.19 -11.12
CA LEU A 647 -8.66 -12.50 -9.75
C LEU A 647 -9.13 -13.95 -9.68
N GLU A 648 -8.66 -14.70 -8.69
CA GLU A 648 -8.99 -16.12 -8.49
C GLU A 648 -9.34 -16.43 -7.03
N GLY A 649 -10.19 -17.44 -6.82
CA GLY A 649 -10.54 -17.91 -5.49
C GLY A 649 -11.31 -16.86 -4.67
N ASP A 650 -11.01 -16.78 -3.37
CA ASP A 650 -11.71 -15.90 -2.42
C ASP A 650 -11.08 -14.50 -2.36
N CYS A 651 -11.33 -13.69 -3.38
CA CYS A 651 -10.98 -12.27 -3.37
C CYS A 651 -12.11 -11.42 -2.79
N ARG A 652 -11.84 -10.72 -1.66
CA ARG A 652 -12.83 -9.91 -0.96
C ARG A 652 -12.41 -8.45 -0.85
N PHE A 653 -13.35 -7.54 -1.13
CA PHE A 653 -13.17 -6.09 -1.05
C PHE A 653 -13.94 -5.54 0.15
N TYR A 654 -13.21 -5.21 1.22
CA TYR A 654 -13.72 -4.53 2.41
C TYR A 654 -13.67 -2.99 2.26
N ASP A 655 -13.32 -2.50 1.08
CA ASP A 655 -13.04 -1.10 0.79
C ASP A 655 -14.32 -0.28 0.55
N TRP A 656 -15.17 -0.23 1.57
CA TRP A 656 -16.34 0.63 1.62
C TRP A 656 -15.97 2.01 2.18
N LYS A 657 -16.30 3.08 1.45
CA LYS A 657 -16.05 4.47 1.88
C LYS A 657 -17.13 5.44 1.44
N GLU A 658 -17.15 6.60 2.09
CA GLU A 658 -18.00 7.71 1.70
C GLU A 658 -17.52 8.25 0.35
N LEU A 659 -18.43 8.50 -0.59
CA LEU A 659 -18.05 8.94 -1.94
C LEU A 659 -17.23 10.25 -1.90
N ASP A 660 -17.54 11.15 -0.96
CA ASP A 660 -16.85 12.42 -0.80
C ASP A 660 -15.44 12.30 -0.20
N SER A 661 -15.11 11.16 0.45
CA SER A 661 -13.79 10.91 1.04
C SER A 661 -12.77 10.32 0.05
N ILE A 662 -13.19 10.01 -1.19
CA ILE A 662 -12.26 9.65 -2.26
C ILE A 662 -11.38 10.87 -2.52
N ASP A 663 -10.06 10.73 -2.58
CA ASP A 663 -9.20 11.88 -2.85
C ASP A 663 -8.07 11.55 -3.83
N VAL A 664 -8.03 12.28 -4.94
CA VAL A 664 -7.04 12.14 -6.01
C VAL A 664 -5.90 13.15 -5.91
N SER A 665 -5.88 14.00 -4.88
CA SER A 665 -4.85 15.02 -4.68
C SER A 665 -3.46 14.45 -4.34
N SER A 666 -3.34 13.14 -4.15
CA SER A 666 -2.07 12.42 -3.98
C SER A 666 -1.50 11.93 -5.32
N LEU A 667 -2.33 11.90 -6.37
CA LEU A 667 -1.97 11.61 -7.76
C LEU A 667 -1.57 12.87 -8.51
N ILE A 668 -2.15 14.00 -8.11
CA ILE A 668 -2.05 15.26 -8.81
C ILE A 668 -1.84 16.39 -7.80
N GLU A 669 -0.75 17.12 -7.99
CA GLU A 669 -0.46 18.35 -7.25
C GLU A 669 -0.97 19.55 -8.05
N GLU A 670 -1.61 20.53 -7.41
CA GLU A 670 -2.10 21.76 -8.04
C GLU A 670 -1.77 22.99 -7.20
N ASN A 671 -1.40 24.09 -7.86
CA ASN A 671 -1.20 25.41 -7.23
C ASN A 671 -1.96 26.53 -7.97
N ILE A 672 -3.04 26.21 -8.67
CA ILE A 672 -3.81 27.14 -9.50
C ILE A 672 -4.31 28.31 -8.66
N SER A 673 -4.85 28.01 -7.48
CA SER A 673 -5.31 29.01 -6.51
C SER A 673 -4.21 30.01 -6.12
N THR A 674 -2.98 29.54 -5.92
CA THR A 674 -1.83 30.35 -5.53
C THR A 674 -1.40 31.25 -6.67
N ILE A 675 -1.34 30.73 -7.90
CA ILE A 675 -0.96 31.48 -9.09
C ILE A 675 -2.01 32.56 -9.42
N LEU A 676 -3.31 32.24 -9.35
CA LEU A 676 -4.38 33.22 -9.56
C LEU A 676 -4.30 34.40 -8.59
N LYS A 677 -3.94 34.15 -7.32
CA LYS A 677 -3.70 35.20 -6.32
C LYS A 677 -2.48 36.05 -6.65
N GLN A 678 -1.37 35.43 -7.06
CA GLN A 678 -0.15 36.16 -7.46
C GLN A 678 -0.39 37.07 -8.66
N LEU A 679 -1.27 36.67 -9.58
CA LEU A 679 -1.64 37.46 -10.75
C LEU A 679 -2.70 38.54 -10.46
N ASN A 680 -3.21 38.67 -9.22
CA ASN A 680 -4.36 39.53 -8.88
C ASN A 680 -5.61 39.22 -9.74
N MET A 681 -5.81 37.96 -10.10
CA MET A 681 -6.83 37.53 -11.08
C MET A 681 -7.92 36.59 -10.50
N GLY A 682 -8.03 36.44 -9.18
CA GLY A 682 -9.11 35.63 -8.62
C GLY A 682 -9.31 35.72 -7.11
N ASP A 683 -10.58 35.78 -6.70
CA ASP A 683 -11.03 35.71 -5.30
C ASP A 683 -11.51 34.29 -4.89
N LYS A 684 -11.56 33.34 -5.83
CA LYS A 684 -12.07 31.97 -5.61
C LYS A 684 -10.96 30.93 -5.66
N SER A 685 -10.93 30.04 -4.68
CA SER A 685 -10.09 28.85 -4.68
C SER A 685 -10.52 27.87 -5.77
N VAL A 686 -9.54 27.32 -6.46
CA VAL A 686 -9.63 26.06 -7.22
C VAL A 686 -9.31 24.93 -6.26
N THR A 687 -10.10 23.86 -6.30
CA THR A 687 -9.86 22.61 -5.57
C THR A 687 -9.56 21.49 -6.54
N ILE A 688 -9.02 20.37 -6.05
CA ILE A 688 -8.78 19.19 -6.91
C ILE A 688 -10.06 18.70 -7.61
N ASP A 689 -11.23 18.80 -6.97
CA ASP A 689 -12.53 18.43 -7.55
C ASP A 689 -13.02 19.40 -8.64
N ASP A 690 -12.48 20.62 -8.73
CA ASP A 690 -12.71 21.50 -9.88
C ASP A 690 -11.89 21.03 -11.09
N ILE A 691 -10.68 20.50 -10.85
CA ILE A 691 -9.73 20.05 -11.88
C ILE A 691 -10.09 18.65 -12.38
N PHE A 692 -10.42 17.74 -11.47
CA PHE A 692 -10.83 16.37 -11.70
C PHE A 692 -12.22 16.16 -11.11
N PRO A 693 -13.31 16.51 -11.82
CA PRO A 693 -14.68 16.35 -11.35
C PRO A 693 -15.16 14.89 -11.30
N MET A 694 -14.24 13.94 -11.03
CA MET A 694 -14.46 12.50 -10.99
C MET A 694 -15.55 12.12 -9.99
N LYS A 695 -15.56 12.71 -8.79
CA LYS A 695 -16.58 12.41 -7.76
C LYS A 695 -17.99 12.67 -8.27
N ASN A 696 -18.20 13.82 -8.89
CA ASN A 696 -19.51 14.22 -9.41
C ASN A 696 -19.94 13.31 -10.56
N ALA A 697 -19.03 13.02 -11.49
CA ALA A 697 -19.30 12.12 -12.61
C ALA A 697 -19.63 10.70 -12.14
N LEU A 698 -18.83 10.14 -11.23
CA LEU A 698 -19.04 8.82 -10.64
C LEU A 698 -20.37 8.77 -9.89
N ARG A 699 -20.67 9.79 -9.07
CA ARG A 699 -21.96 9.89 -8.36
C ARG A 699 -23.15 9.87 -9.31
N LYS A 700 -23.08 10.56 -10.46
CA LYS A 700 -24.15 10.53 -11.49
C LYS A 700 -24.29 9.15 -12.11
N ALA A 701 -23.17 8.55 -12.54
CA ALA A 701 -23.16 7.22 -13.15
C ALA A 701 -23.74 6.15 -12.22
N MET A 702 -23.38 6.20 -10.94
CA MET A 702 -23.85 5.25 -9.92
C MET A 702 -25.31 5.48 -9.53
N ASN A 703 -25.76 6.74 -9.40
CA ASN A 703 -27.17 7.04 -9.12
C ASN A 703 -28.10 6.56 -10.23
N ALA A 704 -27.69 6.73 -11.50
CA ALA A 704 -28.46 6.25 -12.64
C ALA A 704 -28.67 4.73 -12.62
N LYS A 705 -27.74 3.99 -12.00
CA LYS A 705 -27.80 2.52 -11.87
C LYS A 705 -28.24 2.04 -10.48
N GLY A 706 -28.53 2.93 -9.53
CA GLY A 706 -28.98 2.56 -8.18
C GLY A 706 -27.92 1.86 -7.32
N LEU A 707 -26.63 2.13 -7.55
CA LEU A 707 -25.50 1.43 -6.91
C LEU A 707 -25.04 2.06 -5.58
N ILE A 708 -25.65 3.15 -5.14
CA ILE A 708 -25.23 3.87 -3.93
C ILE A 708 -25.96 3.33 -2.70
N HIS A 709 -25.19 2.92 -1.69
CA HIS A 709 -25.72 2.62 -0.35
C HIS A 709 -25.87 3.91 0.46
N ARG A 710 -27.01 4.10 1.15
CA ARG A 710 -27.27 5.30 1.94
C ARG A 710 -27.40 4.97 3.41
N LEU A 711 -26.48 5.52 4.21
CA LEU A 711 -26.45 5.36 5.66
C LEU A 711 -26.23 6.71 6.31
N SER A 712 -27.09 7.11 7.25
CA SER A 712 -26.93 8.34 8.04
C SER A 712 -26.71 9.62 7.20
N ASN A 713 -27.46 9.78 6.11
CA ASN A 713 -27.34 10.87 5.12
C ASN A 713 -26.01 10.92 4.34
N LYS A 714 -25.22 9.86 4.36
CA LYS A 714 -23.99 9.72 3.58
C LYS A 714 -24.17 8.66 2.49
N ASP A 715 -23.54 8.93 1.35
CA ASP A 715 -23.52 8.04 0.19
C ASP A 715 -22.24 7.20 0.25
N TYR A 716 -22.40 5.88 0.38
CA TYR A 716 -21.32 4.90 0.47
C TYR A 716 -21.26 4.01 -0.77
N ILE A 717 -20.03 3.66 -1.16
CA ILE A 717 -19.74 2.77 -2.27
C ILE A 717 -18.58 1.83 -1.91
N ASN A 718 -18.54 0.65 -2.53
CA ASN A 718 -17.35 -0.20 -2.55
C ASN A 718 -16.46 0.21 -3.74
N THR A 719 -15.19 0.52 -3.48
CA THR A 719 -14.24 0.98 -4.49
C THR A 719 -13.30 -0.15 -4.90
N ALA A 720 -13.79 -1.11 -5.69
CA ALA A 720 -13.04 -2.32 -6.02
C ALA A 720 -11.91 -2.08 -7.04
N ILE A 721 -12.25 -1.72 -8.29
CA ILE A 721 -11.28 -1.61 -9.40
C ILE A 721 -11.47 -0.29 -10.15
N ALA A 722 -10.36 0.38 -10.44
CA ALA A 722 -10.29 1.57 -11.29
C ALA A 722 -9.35 1.34 -12.49
N TYR A 723 -9.76 1.81 -13.66
CA TYR A 723 -8.91 1.95 -14.84
C TYR A 723 -8.67 3.44 -15.06
N TYR A 724 -7.41 3.84 -15.12
CA TYR A 724 -7.06 5.24 -15.38
C TYR A 724 -7.50 5.64 -16.79
N GLY A 725 -8.13 6.81 -16.89
CA GLY A 725 -8.59 7.43 -18.12
C GLY A 725 -7.69 8.59 -18.56
N GLY A 726 -8.12 9.29 -19.60
CA GLY A 726 -7.34 10.34 -20.29
C GLY A 726 -6.66 9.81 -21.56
N GLY A 727 -5.76 8.83 -21.43
CA GLY A 727 -5.20 8.08 -22.55
C GLY A 727 -5.96 6.78 -22.83
N LEU A 728 -5.69 6.13 -23.97
CA LEU A 728 -6.27 4.83 -24.29
C LEU A 728 -5.76 3.76 -23.31
N ASN A 729 -6.65 3.23 -22.46
CA ASN A 729 -6.38 2.11 -21.57
C ASN A 729 -7.04 0.84 -22.10
N VAL A 730 -6.24 -0.07 -22.62
CA VAL A 730 -6.69 -1.38 -23.13
C VAL A 730 -6.33 -2.53 -22.18
N SER A 731 -5.90 -2.22 -20.95
CA SER A 731 -5.63 -3.22 -19.93
C SER A 731 -6.90 -3.94 -19.50
N LYS A 732 -6.75 -5.13 -18.94
CA LYS A 732 -7.87 -6.00 -18.58
C LYS A 732 -7.74 -6.51 -17.16
N VAL A 733 -8.87 -6.51 -16.44
CA VAL A 733 -9.02 -7.29 -15.20
C VAL A 733 -10.10 -8.34 -15.47
N THR A 734 -9.86 -9.58 -15.06
CA THR A 734 -10.81 -10.70 -15.24
C THR A 734 -10.94 -11.51 -13.96
N GLY A 735 -11.94 -12.40 -13.90
CA GLY A 735 -12.11 -13.33 -12.78
C GLY A 735 -12.85 -12.74 -11.57
N TYR A 736 -13.10 -11.43 -11.55
CA TYR A 736 -14.08 -10.84 -10.64
C TYR A 736 -15.48 -11.39 -11.00
N SER A 737 -16.13 -12.03 -10.04
CA SER A 737 -17.47 -12.59 -10.19
C SER A 737 -18.19 -12.50 -8.85
N ASP A 738 -19.51 -12.39 -8.92
CA ASP A 738 -20.34 -12.27 -7.72
C ASP A 738 -20.09 -13.45 -6.76
N SER A 739 -19.90 -13.12 -5.50
CA SER A 739 -19.69 -14.06 -4.41
C SER A 739 -20.72 -13.82 -3.29
N ALA A 740 -20.64 -14.63 -2.22
CA ALA A 740 -21.45 -14.40 -1.03
C ALA A 740 -21.10 -13.09 -0.29
N TYR A 741 -19.97 -12.46 -0.62
CA TYR A 741 -19.45 -11.29 0.09
C TYR A 741 -19.45 -10.00 -0.76
N ASN A 742 -19.12 -10.12 -2.04
CA ASN A 742 -19.05 -8.99 -2.96
C ASN A 742 -19.83 -9.29 -4.23
N THR A 743 -20.60 -8.29 -4.69
CA THR A 743 -21.19 -8.31 -6.03
C THR A 743 -20.64 -7.15 -6.82
N TYR A 744 -20.48 -7.29 -8.13
CA TYR A 744 -19.79 -6.30 -8.95
C TYR A 744 -20.73 -5.59 -9.91
N SER A 745 -20.50 -4.29 -10.12
CA SER A 745 -21.15 -3.57 -11.21
C SER A 745 -20.53 -3.94 -12.55
N GLU A 746 -21.30 -3.88 -13.63
CA GLU A 746 -20.73 -3.69 -14.97
C GLU A 746 -19.82 -2.44 -14.97
N PRO A 747 -18.75 -2.41 -15.79
CA PRO A 747 -17.86 -1.25 -15.89
C PRO A 747 -18.65 0.07 -16.05
N LEU A 748 -18.38 1.01 -15.15
CA LEU A 748 -18.96 2.34 -15.13
C LEU A 748 -18.05 3.29 -15.89
N GLU A 749 -18.53 3.79 -17.03
CA GLU A 749 -17.84 4.83 -17.78
C GLU A 749 -18.03 6.19 -17.10
N VAL A 750 -16.91 6.87 -16.82
CA VAL A 750 -16.86 8.19 -16.20
C VAL A 750 -16.04 9.12 -17.10
N ASN A 751 -16.74 10.00 -17.81
CA ASN A 751 -16.13 10.92 -18.76
C ASN A 751 -16.02 12.33 -18.15
N LEU A 752 -14.78 12.80 -17.94
CA LEU A 752 -14.53 14.13 -17.36
C LEU A 752 -14.86 15.27 -18.34
N VAL A 753 -14.78 15.03 -19.65
CA VAL A 753 -15.13 16.02 -20.69
C VAL A 753 -16.61 16.38 -20.59
N ASP A 754 -17.47 15.42 -20.31
CA ASP A 754 -18.91 15.66 -20.12
C ASP A 754 -19.17 16.59 -18.93
N GLU A 755 -18.45 16.43 -17.82
CA GLU A 755 -18.61 17.33 -16.67
C GLU A 755 -18.15 18.75 -16.97
N ILE A 756 -17.04 18.89 -17.71
CA ILE A 756 -16.45 20.20 -18.02
C ILE A 756 -17.29 20.97 -19.03
N VAL A 757 -17.67 20.34 -20.15
CA VAL A 757 -18.53 20.97 -21.17
C VAL A 757 -19.89 21.36 -20.58
N ASN A 758 -20.42 20.59 -19.64
CA ASN A 758 -21.71 20.87 -19.01
C ASN A 758 -21.64 21.82 -17.79
N GLY A 759 -20.47 21.97 -17.16
CA GLY A 759 -20.24 22.64 -15.88
C GLY A 759 -20.39 24.17 -15.90
N GLY A 760 -20.35 24.81 -17.07
CA GLY A 760 -20.67 26.22 -17.25
C GLY A 760 -19.72 27.21 -16.54
N GLN A 761 -18.48 26.80 -16.23
CA GLN A 761 -17.45 27.72 -15.75
C GLN A 761 -16.93 28.60 -16.89
N SER A 762 -16.43 29.80 -16.58
CA SER A 762 -15.87 30.72 -17.58
C SER A 762 -14.72 31.56 -17.02
N GLY A 763 -14.00 32.24 -17.92
CA GLY A 763 -12.85 33.09 -17.60
C GLY A 763 -11.55 32.33 -17.37
N MET A 764 -10.54 33.03 -16.86
CA MET A 764 -9.16 32.51 -16.73
C MET A 764 -9.07 31.28 -15.79
N ARG A 765 -9.86 31.25 -14.71
CA ARG A 765 -9.94 30.07 -13.83
C ARG A 765 -10.34 28.81 -14.60
N ALA A 766 -11.36 28.92 -15.44
CA ALA A 766 -11.86 27.79 -16.23
C ALA A 766 -10.82 27.35 -17.28
N MET A 767 -10.11 28.29 -17.91
CA MET A 767 -9.01 27.97 -18.82
C MET A 767 -7.86 27.18 -18.14
N LEU A 768 -7.48 27.55 -16.92
CA LEU A 768 -6.45 26.84 -16.15
C LEU A 768 -6.90 25.46 -15.66
N VAL A 769 -8.22 25.26 -15.46
CA VAL A 769 -8.79 23.96 -15.14
C VAL A 769 -8.84 23.08 -16.40
N ASP A 770 -9.35 23.62 -17.51
CA ASP A 770 -9.53 22.88 -18.76
C ASP A 770 -8.20 22.55 -19.46
N CYS A 771 -7.10 23.25 -19.10
CA CYS A 771 -5.76 22.87 -19.54
C CYS A 771 -5.40 21.44 -19.13
N VAL A 772 -5.98 20.94 -18.04
CA VAL A 772 -5.73 19.60 -17.56
C VAL A 772 -6.39 18.55 -18.46
N ILE A 773 -7.59 18.79 -18.99
CA ILE A 773 -8.22 17.86 -19.95
C ILE A 773 -7.38 17.70 -21.22
N VAL A 774 -6.88 18.80 -21.77
CA VAL A 774 -6.01 18.74 -22.95
C VAL A 774 -4.62 18.16 -22.63
N THR A 775 -4.28 17.97 -21.35
CA THR A 775 -3.07 17.30 -20.88
C THR A 775 -3.30 15.81 -20.67
N ILE A 776 -4.34 15.42 -19.92
CA ILE A 776 -4.60 14.02 -19.60
C ILE A 776 -5.16 13.25 -20.81
N GLY A 777 -5.96 13.92 -21.63
CA GLY A 777 -6.69 13.37 -22.78
C GLY A 777 -8.19 13.21 -22.51
N SER A 778 -8.94 12.76 -23.52
CA SER A 778 -10.43 12.71 -23.47
C SER A 778 -11.01 11.32 -23.18
N HIS A 779 -10.21 10.26 -23.08
CA HIS A 779 -10.73 8.92 -22.81
C HIS A 779 -11.41 8.84 -21.45
N PRO A 780 -12.55 8.13 -21.34
CA PRO A 780 -13.23 7.96 -20.08
C PRO A 780 -12.45 7.07 -19.12
N PHE A 781 -12.62 7.34 -17.83
CA PHE A 781 -12.22 6.45 -16.75
C PHE A 781 -13.25 5.33 -16.63
N HIS A 782 -12.81 4.15 -16.20
CA HIS A 782 -13.71 3.04 -15.94
C HIS A 782 -13.59 2.57 -14.50
N PHE A 783 -14.72 2.32 -13.86
CA PHE A 783 -14.77 1.86 -12.47
C PHE A 783 -15.64 0.61 -12.35
N ILE A 784 -15.19 -0.35 -11.55
CA ILE A 784 -15.98 -1.47 -11.07
C ILE A 784 -16.18 -1.24 -9.58
N THR A 785 -17.44 -1.19 -9.17
CA THR A 785 -17.89 -0.92 -7.80
C THR A 785 -18.78 -2.05 -7.32
N ASN A 786 -19.49 -1.86 -6.21
CA ASN A 786 -20.51 -2.80 -5.75
C ASN A 786 -21.68 -2.95 -6.74
N GLY A 787 -22.24 -4.15 -6.80
CA GLY A 787 -23.47 -4.47 -7.49
C GLY A 787 -24.72 -3.99 -6.76
N LEU A 788 -25.89 -4.24 -7.38
CA LEU A 788 -27.20 -3.83 -6.86
C LEU A 788 -27.60 -4.53 -5.55
N GLU A 789 -27.17 -5.77 -5.36
CA GLU A 789 -27.48 -6.53 -4.15
C GLU A 789 -26.72 -5.96 -2.96
N GLU A 790 -25.41 -5.76 -3.11
CA GLU A 790 -24.56 -5.20 -2.08
C GLU A 790 -24.89 -3.73 -1.78
N ALA A 791 -25.35 -2.95 -2.78
CA ALA A 791 -25.87 -1.59 -2.54
C ALA A 791 -27.04 -1.57 -1.54
N LYS A 792 -27.89 -2.60 -1.55
CA LYS A 792 -29.05 -2.74 -0.65
C LYS A 792 -28.65 -3.33 0.70
N ASN A 793 -27.73 -4.28 0.71
CA ASN A 793 -27.29 -4.99 1.90
C ASN A 793 -25.76 -5.19 1.87
N PRO A 794 -24.99 -4.19 2.29
CA PRO A 794 -23.53 -4.25 2.18
C PRO A 794 -22.94 -5.09 3.32
N ILE A 795 -22.66 -6.36 3.04
CA ILE A 795 -22.20 -7.35 4.03
C ILE A 795 -20.86 -6.96 4.65
N LEU A 796 -19.96 -6.38 3.86
CA LEU A 796 -18.61 -6.01 4.30
C LEU A 796 -18.48 -4.54 4.74
N LEU A 797 -19.55 -3.76 4.76
CA LEU A 797 -19.51 -2.38 5.26
C LEU A 797 -19.19 -2.37 6.76
N ASN A 798 -18.14 -1.65 7.15
CA ASN A 798 -17.57 -1.60 8.51
C ASN A 798 -16.90 -2.91 9.00
N GLU A 799 -16.81 -3.93 8.16
CA GLU A 799 -16.02 -5.13 8.45
C GLU A 799 -14.54 -4.91 8.11
N VAL A 800 -13.68 -5.83 8.54
CA VAL A 800 -12.23 -5.83 8.27
C VAL A 800 -11.76 -7.21 7.86
N PRO A 801 -10.68 -7.31 7.07
CA PRO A 801 -10.06 -8.60 6.76
C PRO A 801 -9.68 -9.37 8.03
N LYS A 802 -10.05 -10.65 8.09
CA LYS A 802 -9.77 -11.54 9.22
C LYS A 802 -8.56 -12.42 8.90
N ILE A 803 -7.60 -12.48 9.83
CA ILE A 803 -6.41 -13.33 9.67
C ILE A 803 -6.79 -14.81 9.61
N ASP A 804 -7.83 -15.18 10.35
CA ASP A 804 -8.32 -16.55 10.42
C ASP A 804 -8.87 -17.10 9.09
N ASP A 805 -9.41 -16.22 8.25
CA ASP A 805 -9.93 -16.61 6.94
C ASP A 805 -8.77 -17.02 6.02
N LEU A 806 -7.62 -16.33 6.08
CA LEU A 806 -6.41 -16.73 5.34
C LEU A 806 -5.87 -18.08 5.81
N LYS A 807 -5.91 -18.36 7.12
CA LYS A 807 -5.49 -19.65 7.67
C LYS A 807 -6.38 -20.78 7.17
N ALA A 808 -7.67 -20.54 6.99
CA ALA A 808 -8.62 -21.54 6.51
C ALA A 808 -8.33 -21.98 5.06
N HIS A 809 -7.80 -21.09 4.21
CA HIS A 809 -7.39 -21.44 2.84
C HIS A 809 -6.27 -22.50 2.80
N LEU A 810 -5.40 -22.51 3.82
CA LEU A 810 -4.32 -23.49 3.94
C LEU A 810 -4.81 -24.87 4.40
N SER A 811 -5.93 -24.91 5.14
CA SER A 811 -6.52 -26.15 5.66
C SER A 811 -7.33 -26.94 4.63
N ILE A 812 -7.73 -26.31 3.52
CA ILE A 812 -8.51 -26.95 2.44
C ILE A 812 -7.59 -27.62 1.41
N ASN A 813 -6.32 -27.22 1.35
CA ASN A 813 -5.32 -27.72 0.39
C ASN A 813 -4.35 -28.77 0.98
N LYS A 814 -4.54 -29.19 2.23
CA LYS A 814 -3.86 -30.31 2.89
C LYS A 814 -4.89 -31.41 3.15
#